data_AF-A0A9Q0Y5Z2-F1
#
_entry.id   AF-A0A9Q0Y5Z2-F1
#
_cell.length_a   1.000
_cell.length_b   1.000
_cell.length_c   1.000
_cell.angle_alpha   90.00
_cell.angle_beta   90.00
_cell.angle_gamma   90.00
#
_symmetry.space_group_name_H-M   'P 1'
#
loop_
_entity.id
_entity.type
_entity.pdbx_description
1 polymer ?
#
loop_
_entity_poly.entity_id
_entity_poly.type
_entity_poly.pdbx_seq_one_letter_code
_entity_poly.pdbx_strand_id
1 'polypeptide(L)'
;MKYPDPEKFLSLEALPQTESEVSPDHPEVQEVVQKAVEAAMLSPILLPPEKYTEVLEEAITEISKTNKDRYPGAPAKGGWVIDNFPPLTEHWAALAEKGLLPDIVICLKNAGQNGRILLSRLYQANKEEVDAKIIKRLTDEALKKKQEEEAAKRELEEMLRLQTEESAEDRESMDFLEHPSASDSQSKIQSGTDLSIQPSDSPKEKEKSKESELSEAQLETKSSEDFKEREESKSESVEHLESEEKEESRPEILHSIASELGIKLPAYPEDGFPDVAEMEPFKNKILQFMQRWQKMEATFAESPLVQITEIEIEGQTTQMLLDQSILAMEQPLKFHGWEFGPEDEEEEQEDLQAEAEALAEEEEEEDEDEDEDEEEEEDEEKMAQRKRHLGDTKHFCPVVLKENFILCPGLTENTAKYREKFYYFATPEYRDKFLETPEEYLSHNEPLKAPPIRVCLLGSHGAGKTVCARWLADKLGIFHIQFEERLQELIMIKTGNRVGPEEEEEDEEESSVGIQEMVESAPTVLGSTTETEVESEEDSKQVQEKEMQLTDEEEAIKANLLENEPIPTEVLDNIVPEWWMKEPFRSTGFILDGFPRTGDEAQYLAEHLLCPDAVVVLEADEDDIVDRILPTRVQKWHEKQAKKMEKKKMMKELKEKIREELIARRRAVLIAEQTKKSMARFEDLDEEDDEEEEDDIEAILEEEFPREDDDAEDEEEEQESDAIERMKSEISEKYETDIASIQNVQEELEKLLIPQIIISSKRKSHIVCYQLYKKLKDLVENRESIFEKCYPLSFPLARKMIGLSYKHPSNFGQWDPVRLSEGDVIKPYQHQDTPSYPVLHRNCVYFFTSKENRETFMKNPIKYLRQPKPKPTVPVKIAIVGPPKSGKTTVAKKFASTYGLMRLSMGDAIRWVLNNQPETELALVLKWHLHKGMTAPDEVAMRALDIVLMDTVCNTSGCVIDGYPVTRKQVGLLEEMKIIPVKIFELQIDVKEVLRRALLDKQTSERLPYPVHDSSHILSVKNSCYKAQTEEIRPYYEEQHQNWYEALVPGHIEYAVLYSKKLYIFESEEKLQKFMRLPEKYWDQTLPHKLPPMKEPIMLTALPLMGYLEQGVATALIKAMNEVGCLKPKFPFLSVKKTALLFIAYHLKAYNSRSPDYVRKKYKRKLDRFIDHCELIPYLGSKMTKKYKEPQNRPIDFDHKLRTFLSLKDVDPASQ
;
A
#
# COMPACT_ATOMS: atom_id res chain seq x y z
N MET A 1 39.43 -41.39 42.05
CA MET A 1 40.15 -42.47 42.77
C MET A 1 40.42 -43.61 41.78
N LYS A 2 41.00 -44.75 42.21
CA LYS A 2 41.41 -45.84 41.31
C LYS A 2 40.23 -46.74 40.88
N TYR A 3 40.35 -47.35 39.70
CA TYR A 3 39.59 -48.54 39.30
C TYR A 3 39.97 -49.77 40.15
N PRO A 4 39.08 -50.78 40.22
CA PRO A 4 39.43 -52.18 40.50
C PRO A 4 39.43 -53.05 39.22
N ASP A 5 40.50 -53.81 39.00
CA ASP A 5 40.49 -54.98 38.10
C ASP A 5 39.71 -56.15 38.72
N PRO A 6 39.20 -57.08 37.88
CA PRO A 6 39.26 -58.49 38.26
C PRO A 6 39.74 -59.38 37.09
N GLU A 7 40.88 -60.04 37.29
CA GLU A 7 41.28 -61.20 36.50
C GLU A 7 41.36 -62.45 37.40
N LYS A 8 40.99 -63.62 36.85
CA LYS A 8 41.14 -64.99 37.38
C LYS A 8 40.03 -65.55 38.31
N PHE A 9 40.06 -66.88 38.41
CA PHE A 9 39.07 -67.83 38.96
C PHE A 9 37.85 -68.06 38.02
N LEU A 10 37.50 -69.28 37.58
CA LEU A 10 38.02 -70.62 37.90
C LEU A 10 38.17 -71.54 36.66
N SER A 11 39.04 -72.53 36.85
CA SER A 11 39.43 -73.63 35.97
C SER A 11 38.29 -74.54 35.50
N LEU A 12 38.42 -75.05 34.27
CA LEU A 12 37.74 -76.26 33.78
C LEU A 12 38.21 -77.50 34.54
N GLU A 13 37.28 -78.37 34.93
CA GLU A 13 37.57 -79.78 35.23
C GLU A 13 37.37 -80.63 33.96
N ALA A 14 38.17 -81.68 33.80
CA ALA A 14 38.08 -82.59 32.65
C ALA A 14 38.33 -84.05 33.09
N LEU A 15 37.29 -84.88 32.99
CA LEU A 15 37.41 -86.34 32.95
C LEU A 15 36.45 -86.92 31.90
N PRO A 16 36.74 -88.10 31.33
CA PRO A 16 36.32 -88.40 29.97
C PRO A 16 35.11 -89.32 29.88
N GLN A 17 34.30 -89.12 28.84
CA GLN A 17 33.56 -90.21 28.22
C GLN A 17 33.89 -90.27 26.73
N THR A 18 34.06 -91.50 26.24
CA THR A 18 34.40 -91.82 24.85
C THR A 18 33.11 -92.13 24.11
N GLU A 19 32.62 -91.17 23.34
CA GLU A 19 31.59 -91.42 22.33
C GLU A 19 32.21 -91.19 20.95
N SER A 20 31.72 -91.94 19.96
CA SER A 20 32.31 -92.01 18.62
C SER A 20 32.23 -90.69 17.89
N GLU A 21 33.23 -90.38 17.07
CA GLU A 21 33.22 -89.23 16.15
C GLU A 21 32.04 -89.36 15.17
N VAL A 22 30.93 -88.69 15.48
CA VAL A 22 29.79 -88.56 14.58
C VAL A 22 30.19 -87.57 13.48
N SER A 23 30.45 -88.07 12.28
CA SER A 23 30.81 -87.22 11.12
C SER A 23 29.75 -86.14 10.88
N PRO A 24 30.10 -84.94 10.39
CA PRO A 24 29.10 -83.99 9.85
C PRO A 24 28.23 -84.58 8.72
N ASP A 25 28.61 -85.71 8.13
CA ASP A 25 27.81 -86.47 7.16
C ASP A 25 26.79 -87.44 7.79
N HIS A 26 26.66 -87.47 9.13
CA HIS A 26 25.68 -88.34 9.80
C HIS A 26 24.26 -87.79 9.62
N PRO A 27 23.28 -88.60 9.19
CA PRO A 27 21.96 -88.10 8.81
C PRO A 27 21.22 -87.36 9.94
N GLU A 28 21.36 -87.82 11.19
CA GLU A 28 20.74 -87.13 12.35
C GLU A 28 21.37 -85.76 12.62
N VAL A 29 22.68 -85.58 12.36
CA VAL A 29 23.35 -84.29 12.50
C VAL A 29 22.94 -83.36 11.37
N GLN A 30 22.85 -83.88 10.14
CA GLN A 30 22.34 -83.12 9.00
C GLN A 30 20.88 -82.71 9.22
N GLU A 31 20.01 -83.58 9.73
CA GLU A 31 18.61 -83.27 10.04
C GLU A 31 18.48 -82.22 11.15
N VAL A 32 19.31 -82.28 12.20
CA VAL A 32 19.34 -81.26 13.27
C VAL A 32 19.86 -79.92 12.76
N VAL A 33 20.93 -79.91 11.95
CA VAL A 33 21.46 -78.68 11.33
C VAL A 33 20.47 -78.10 10.32
N GLN A 34 19.81 -78.93 9.52
CA GLN A 34 18.82 -78.50 8.54
C GLN A 34 17.58 -77.89 9.22
N LYS A 35 17.07 -78.51 10.30
CA LYS A 35 16.02 -77.92 11.15
C LYS A 35 16.47 -76.62 11.83
N ALA A 36 17.73 -76.51 12.23
CA ALA A 36 18.27 -75.27 12.79
C ALA A 36 18.42 -74.16 11.73
N VAL A 37 18.77 -74.51 10.48
CA VAL A 37 18.81 -73.59 9.33
C VAL A 37 17.39 -73.16 8.92
N GLU A 38 16.43 -74.08 8.87
CA GLU A 38 15.02 -73.75 8.64
C GLU A 38 14.47 -72.83 9.75
N ALA A 39 14.74 -73.13 11.02
CA ALA A 39 14.36 -72.28 12.14
C ALA A 39 15.04 -70.89 12.09
N ALA A 40 16.29 -70.81 11.63
CA ALA A 40 17.00 -69.53 11.43
C ALA A 40 16.43 -68.74 10.24
N MET A 41 16.11 -69.40 9.13
CA MET A 41 15.44 -68.79 7.96
C MET A 41 14.03 -68.27 8.30
N LEU A 42 13.34 -68.92 9.24
CA LEU A 42 12.04 -68.48 9.76
C LEU A 42 12.15 -67.41 10.86
N SER A 43 13.35 -67.11 11.36
CA SER A 43 13.57 -66.07 12.36
C SER A 43 13.71 -64.68 11.71
N PRO A 44 12.91 -63.68 12.11
CA PRO A 44 13.01 -62.34 11.53
C PRO A 44 14.32 -61.67 11.98
N ILE A 45 15.08 -61.13 11.03
CA ILE A 45 16.32 -60.39 11.31
C ILE A 45 15.97 -59.04 11.95
N LEU A 46 15.92 -59.02 13.28
CA LEU A 46 15.75 -57.80 14.06
C LEU A 46 17.08 -57.02 14.10
N LEU A 47 17.17 -55.96 13.30
CA LEU A 47 18.27 -55.00 13.39
C LEU A 47 18.14 -54.17 14.69
N PRO A 48 19.25 -53.88 15.39
CA PRO A 48 19.24 -53.03 16.58
C PRO A 48 18.67 -51.63 16.32
N PRO A 49 18.00 -50.98 17.29
CA PRO A 49 17.41 -49.64 17.14
C PRO A 49 18.41 -48.58 16.65
N GLU A 50 19.64 -48.62 17.17
CA GLU A 50 20.70 -47.68 16.84
C GLU A 50 21.01 -47.71 15.34
N LYS A 51 21.08 -48.92 14.77
CA LYS A 51 21.38 -49.14 13.35
C LYS A 51 20.24 -48.70 12.42
N TYR A 52 19.00 -48.70 12.89
CA TYR A 52 17.90 -48.05 12.15
C TYR A 52 18.11 -46.53 12.08
N THR A 53 18.53 -45.90 13.18
CA THR A 53 18.79 -44.45 13.18
C THR A 53 19.98 -44.08 12.29
N GLU A 54 21.08 -44.85 12.34
CA GLU A 54 22.28 -44.61 11.53
C GLU A 54 21.99 -44.67 10.02
N VAL A 55 21.29 -45.73 9.57
CA VAL A 55 20.94 -45.91 8.15
C VAL A 55 19.97 -44.83 7.67
N LEU A 56 19.05 -44.39 8.53
CA LEU A 56 18.13 -43.31 8.17
C LEU A 56 18.83 -41.94 8.11
N GLU A 57 19.72 -41.64 9.06
CA GLU A 57 20.54 -40.43 9.08
C GLU A 57 21.43 -40.32 7.82
N GLU A 58 22.02 -41.45 7.38
CA GLU A 58 22.78 -41.52 6.13
C GLU A 58 21.89 -41.30 4.90
N ALA A 59 20.73 -41.96 4.81
CA ALA A 59 19.80 -41.83 3.69
C ALA A 59 19.22 -40.42 3.55
N ILE A 60 18.80 -39.78 4.65
CA ILE A 60 18.34 -38.38 4.66
C ILE A 60 19.48 -37.45 4.20
N THR A 61 20.72 -37.74 4.61
CA THR A 61 21.91 -36.97 4.24
C THR A 61 22.27 -37.13 2.74
N GLU A 62 22.04 -38.28 2.13
CA GLU A 62 22.21 -38.49 0.68
C GLU A 62 21.11 -37.81 -0.15
N ILE A 63 19.85 -37.97 0.27
CA ILE A 63 18.70 -37.31 -0.37
C ILE A 63 18.88 -35.78 -0.31
N SER A 64 19.29 -35.24 0.83
CA SER A 64 19.55 -33.79 1.01
C SER A 64 20.63 -33.24 0.08
N LYS A 65 21.62 -34.04 -0.33
CA LYS A 65 22.66 -33.65 -1.30
C LYS A 65 22.12 -33.64 -2.74
N THR A 66 21.29 -34.62 -3.08
CA THR A 66 20.79 -34.85 -4.45
C THR A 66 19.49 -34.11 -4.79
N ASN A 67 18.78 -33.55 -3.79
CA ASN A 67 17.43 -33.01 -3.98
C ASN A 67 17.31 -31.89 -5.03
N LYS A 68 18.37 -31.09 -5.21
CA LYS A 68 18.40 -29.96 -6.18
C LYS A 68 18.22 -30.40 -7.63
N ASP A 69 18.63 -31.62 -7.95
CA ASP A 69 18.70 -32.12 -9.33
C ASP A 69 17.51 -33.04 -9.68
N ARG A 70 16.57 -33.26 -8.74
CA ARG A 70 15.44 -34.18 -8.91
C ARG A 70 14.34 -33.66 -9.86
N TYR A 71 14.01 -32.37 -9.79
CA TYR A 71 13.01 -31.75 -10.67
C TYR A 71 13.17 -30.21 -10.73
N PRO A 72 12.71 -29.55 -11.80
CA PRO A 72 12.77 -28.09 -11.92
C PRO A 72 12.00 -27.40 -10.79
N GLY A 73 12.70 -26.60 -9.99
CA GLY A 73 12.11 -25.89 -8.84
C GLY A 73 12.18 -26.64 -7.50
N ALA A 74 12.87 -27.78 -7.41
CA ALA A 74 13.07 -28.49 -6.14
C ALA A 74 13.75 -27.61 -5.07
N PRO A 75 13.24 -27.55 -3.83
CA PRO A 75 13.75 -26.67 -2.80
C PRO A 75 15.11 -27.13 -2.26
N ALA A 76 15.99 -26.16 -1.98
CA ALA A 76 17.39 -26.42 -1.59
C ALA A 76 17.57 -27.13 -0.23
N LYS A 77 16.50 -27.17 0.58
CA LYS A 77 16.22 -28.17 1.61
C LYS A 77 14.81 -28.68 1.32
N GLY A 78 14.59 -29.99 1.35
CA GLY A 78 13.25 -30.59 1.22
C GLY A 78 13.02 -31.61 2.30
N GLY A 79 11.75 -31.83 2.66
CA GLY A 79 11.36 -32.90 3.56
C GLY A 79 11.56 -34.29 2.95
N TRP A 80 11.37 -35.31 3.76
CA TRP A 80 11.44 -36.72 3.38
C TRP A 80 10.09 -37.40 3.65
N VAL A 81 9.79 -38.44 2.87
CA VAL A 81 8.66 -39.34 3.11
C VAL A 81 9.24 -40.75 3.17
N ILE A 82 8.89 -41.50 4.20
CA ILE A 82 9.39 -42.87 4.44
C ILE A 82 8.19 -43.81 4.44
N ASP A 83 8.14 -44.68 3.43
CA ASP A 83 7.19 -45.78 3.38
C ASP A 83 7.62 -46.91 4.34
N ASN A 84 6.64 -47.68 4.83
CA ASN A 84 6.84 -48.90 5.63
C ASN A 84 7.73 -48.70 6.89
N PHE A 85 7.44 -47.65 7.67
CA PHE A 85 8.18 -47.27 8.88
C PHE A 85 8.16 -48.37 9.99
N PRO A 86 9.20 -48.54 10.82
CA PRO A 86 9.30 -49.69 11.72
C PRO A 86 8.18 -49.84 12.77
N PRO A 87 7.60 -51.05 12.95
CA PRO A 87 6.45 -51.30 13.83
C PRO A 87 6.84 -51.62 15.29
N LEU A 88 7.95 -51.07 15.80
CA LEU A 88 8.54 -51.40 17.10
C LEU A 88 8.85 -50.13 17.90
N THR A 89 8.25 -50.00 19.09
CA THR A 89 8.38 -48.82 19.98
C THR A 89 9.83 -48.47 20.31
N GLU A 90 10.72 -49.47 20.41
CA GLU A 90 12.16 -49.29 20.65
C GLU A 90 12.86 -48.49 19.54
N HIS A 91 12.42 -48.63 18.28
CA HIS A 91 12.95 -47.87 17.15
C HIS A 91 12.51 -46.41 17.19
N TRP A 92 11.27 -46.16 17.58
CA TRP A 92 10.73 -44.81 17.77
C TRP A 92 11.41 -44.07 18.93
N ALA A 93 11.71 -44.75 20.03
CA ALA A 93 12.49 -44.17 21.13
C ALA A 93 13.90 -43.73 20.69
N ALA A 94 14.62 -44.60 19.96
CA ALA A 94 15.95 -44.27 19.43
C ALA A 94 15.91 -43.09 18.43
N LEU A 95 14.86 -43.01 17.60
CA LEU A 95 14.64 -41.89 16.68
C LEU A 95 14.31 -40.58 17.41
N ALA A 96 13.58 -40.64 18.54
CA ALA A 96 13.32 -39.48 19.39
C ALA A 96 14.60 -38.93 20.04
N GLU A 97 15.46 -39.81 20.59
CA GLU A 97 16.78 -39.42 21.13
C GLU A 97 17.71 -38.79 20.07
N LYS A 98 17.51 -39.15 18.80
CA LYS A 98 18.24 -38.63 17.64
C LYS A 98 17.63 -37.39 16.99
N GLY A 99 16.40 -37.00 17.34
CA GLY A 99 15.67 -35.93 16.66
C GLY A 99 15.27 -36.25 15.22
N LEU A 100 15.03 -37.53 14.91
CA LEU A 100 14.68 -38.04 13.57
C LEU A 100 13.21 -38.55 13.51
N LEU A 101 12.32 -37.96 14.30
CA LEU A 101 10.89 -38.24 14.24
C LEU A 101 10.25 -37.58 13.00
N PRO A 102 9.24 -38.21 12.36
CA PRO A 102 8.41 -37.57 11.36
C PRO A 102 7.41 -36.61 12.01
N ASP A 103 7.15 -35.46 11.37
CA ASP A 103 6.16 -34.49 11.84
C ASP A 103 4.73 -35.06 11.80
N ILE A 104 4.43 -35.88 10.77
CA ILE A 104 3.11 -36.45 10.51
C ILE A 104 3.24 -37.94 10.14
N VAL A 105 2.38 -38.79 10.71
CA VAL A 105 2.25 -40.22 10.39
C VAL A 105 0.84 -40.50 9.87
N ILE A 106 0.75 -40.95 8.62
CA ILE A 106 -0.53 -41.26 7.97
C ILE A 106 -0.75 -42.77 7.99
N CYS A 107 -1.78 -43.21 8.70
CA CYS A 107 -2.15 -44.63 8.83
C CYS A 107 -3.36 -44.95 7.94
N LEU A 108 -3.14 -45.78 6.91
CA LEU A 108 -4.21 -46.23 6.03
C LEU A 108 -4.93 -47.43 6.69
N LYS A 109 -6.05 -47.16 7.37
CA LYS A 109 -6.85 -48.16 8.08
C LYS A 109 -7.91 -48.79 7.17
N ASN A 110 -8.40 -49.96 7.58
CA ASN A 110 -9.45 -50.71 6.90
C ASN A 110 -10.41 -51.30 7.94
N ALA A 111 -11.30 -50.48 8.46
CA ALA A 111 -12.40 -50.88 9.34
C ALA A 111 -13.46 -51.72 8.57
N GLY A 112 -13.51 -51.57 7.24
CA GLY A 112 -14.40 -52.30 6.34
C GLY A 112 -14.30 -53.82 6.44
N GLN A 113 -15.39 -54.45 6.90
CA GLN A 113 -15.60 -55.90 6.85
C GLN A 113 -14.40 -56.78 7.29
N ASN A 114 -13.77 -56.47 8.43
CA ASN A 114 -12.59 -57.18 8.94
C ASN A 114 -11.40 -57.22 7.96
N GLY A 115 -11.16 -56.17 7.18
CA GLY A 115 -10.00 -56.05 6.30
C GLY A 115 -10.07 -56.90 5.03
N ARG A 116 -11.28 -57.31 4.59
CA ARG A 116 -11.48 -58.14 3.37
C ARG A 116 -10.82 -57.57 2.12
N ILE A 117 -10.80 -56.24 1.96
CA ILE A 117 -10.17 -55.58 0.79
C ILE A 117 -8.64 -55.78 0.82
N LEU A 118 -8.00 -55.69 2.00
CA LEU A 118 -6.57 -55.99 2.15
C LEU A 118 -6.28 -57.47 1.91
N LEU A 119 -7.13 -58.38 2.41
CA LEU A 119 -7.00 -59.82 2.16
C LEU A 119 -7.16 -60.18 0.68
N SER A 120 -8.09 -59.54 -0.05
CA SER A 120 -8.26 -59.74 -1.49
C SER A 120 -7.05 -59.22 -2.28
N ARG A 121 -6.55 -58.01 -1.97
CA ARG A 121 -5.32 -57.47 -2.57
C ARG A 121 -4.09 -58.36 -2.30
N LEU A 122 -3.93 -58.84 -1.06
CA LEU A 122 -2.83 -59.76 -0.69
C LEU A 122 -2.95 -61.12 -1.37
N TYR A 123 -4.17 -61.66 -1.52
CA TYR A 123 -4.39 -62.89 -2.28
C TYR A 123 -4.05 -62.70 -3.75
N GLN A 124 -4.52 -61.63 -4.40
CA GLN A 124 -4.21 -61.31 -5.80
C GLN A 124 -2.70 -61.17 -6.03
N ALA A 125 -1.98 -60.49 -5.12
CA ALA A 125 -0.54 -60.29 -5.23
C ALA A 125 0.31 -61.58 -5.05
N ASN A 126 -0.20 -62.57 -4.30
CA ASN A 126 0.49 -63.83 -4.03
C ASN A 126 -0.21 -65.04 -4.69
N LYS A 127 -1.06 -64.78 -5.69
CA LYS A 127 -2.05 -65.75 -6.17
C LYS A 127 -1.43 -67.06 -6.64
N GLU A 128 -0.36 -66.98 -7.44
CA GLU A 128 0.32 -68.17 -7.97
C GLU A 128 0.90 -69.04 -6.86
N GLU A 129 1.47 -68.45 -5.79
CA GLU A 129 2.04 -69.20 -4.67
C GLU A 129 0.93 -69.86 -3.81
N VAL A 130 -0.16 -69.14 -3.54
CA VAL A 130 -1.29 -69.64 -2.76
C VAL A 130 -2.04 -70.74 -3.54
N ASP A 131 -2.33 -70.50 -4.82
CA ASP A 131 -3.01 -71.48 -5.69
C ASP A 131 -2.14 -72.73 -5.92
N ALA A 132 -0.81 -72.58 -6.09
CA ALA A 132 0.10 -73.72 -6.18
C ALA A 132 0.16 -74.54 -4.87
N LYS A 133 0.09 -73.90 -3.70
CA LYS A 133 0.03 -74.60 -2.40
C LYS A 133 -1.30 -75.35 -2.22
N ILE A 134 -2.43 -74.74 -2.58
CA ILE A 134 -3.76 -75.38 -2.58
C ILE A 134 -3.75 -76.59 -3.54
N ILE A 135 -3.26 -76.42 -4.76
CA ILE A 135 -3.14 -77.49 -5.76
C ILE A 135 -2.24 -78.61 -5.24
N LYS A 136 -1.09 -78.29 -4.64
CA LYS A 136 -0.19 -79.29 -4.05
C LYS A 136 -0.89 -80.09 -2.95
N ARG A 137 -1.54 -79.44 -1.98
CA ARG A 137 -2.29 -80.13 -0.91
C ARG A 137 -3.36 -81.07 -1.47
N LEU A 138 -4.17 -80.59 -2.41
CA LEU A 138 -5.20 -81.41 -3.06
C LEU A 138 -4.60 -82.58 -3.87
N THR A 139 -3.41 -82.38 -4.45
CA THR A 139 -2.67 -83.42 -5.19
C THR A 139 -2.12 -84.48 -4.26
N ASP A 140 -1.52 -84.08 -3.13
CA ASP A 140 -1.00 -84.99 -2.11
C ASP A 140 -2.13 -85.78 -1.43
N GLU A 141 -3.28 -85.14 -1.13
CA GLU A 141 -4.50 -85.80 -0.64
C GLU A 141 -5.06 -86.81 -1.66
N ALA A 142 -5.13 -86.46 -2.95
CA ALA A 142 -5.61 -87.35 -4.01
C ALA A 142 -4.67 -88.52 -4.29
N LEU A 143 -3.35 -88.30 -4.30
CA LEU A 143 -2.34 -89.35 -4.44
C LEU A 143 -2.39 -90.33 -3.27
N LYS A 144 -2.50 -89.83 -2.03
CA LYS A 144 -2.68 -90.67 -0.84
C LYS A 144 -3.94 -91.52 -0.94
N LYS A 145 -5.08 -90.92 -1.29
CA LYS A 145 -6.33 -91.66 -1.47
C LYS A 145 -6.24 -92.72 -2.58
N LYS A 146 -5.54 -92.42 -3.68
CA LYS A 146 -5.29 -93.41 -4.75
C LYS A 146 -4.39 -94.56 -4.29
N GLN A 147 -3.39 -94.29 -3.44
CA GLN A 147 -2.57 -95.35 -2.83
C GLN A 147 -3.39 -96.23 -1.88
N GLU A 148 -4.29 -95.64 -1.09
CA GLU A 148 -5.23 -96.36 -0.22
C GLU A 148 -6.22 -97.22 -1.04
N GLU A 149 -6.77 -96.68 -2.14
CA GLU A 149 -7.64 -97.44 -3.07
C GLU A 149 -6.88 -98.56 -3.82
N GLU A 150 -5.64 -98.33 -4.27
CA GLU A 150 -4.83 -99.39 -4.90
C GLU A 150 -4.38 -100.47 -3.91
N ALA A 151 -4.11 -100.13 -2.65
CA ALA A 151 -3.80 -101.10 -1.60
C ALA A 151 -5.01 -101.99 -1.32
N ALA A 152 -6.17 -101.40 -1.01
CA ALA A 152 -7.42 -102.13 -0.77
C ALA A 152 -7.85 -102.99 -1.96
N LYS A 153 -7.57 -102.54 -3.19
CA LYS A 153 -7.85 -103.30 -4.41
C LYS A 153 -6.92 -104.50 -4.60
N ARG A 154 -5.64 -104.40 -4.23
CA ARG A 154 -4.70 -105.54 -4.23
C ARG A 154 -5.08 -106.57 -3.17
N GLU A 155 -5.43 -106.15 -1.96
CA GLU A 155 -5.93 -107.06 -0.91
C GLU A 155 -7.20 -107.81 -1.39
N LEU A 156 -8.14 -107.12 -2.04
CA LEU A 156 -9.36 -107.74 -2.57
C LEU A 156 -9.07 -108.72 -3.72
N GLU A 157 -8.11 -108.39 -4.60
CA GLU A 157 -7.71 -109.25 -5.72
C GLU A 157 -6.93 -110.49 -5.24
N GLU A 158 -6.13 -110.36 -4.18
CA GLU A 158 -5.45 -111.47 -3.51
C GLU A 158 -6.45 -112.40 -2.79
N MET A 159 -7.43 -111.85 -2.06
CA MET A 159 -8.53 -112.62 -1.46
C MET A 159 -9.36 -113.41 -2.49
N LEU A 160 -9.71 -112.80 -3.63
CA LEU A 160 -10.46 -113.48 -4.70
C LEU A 160 -9.66 -114.58 -5.40
N ARG A 161 -8.33 -114.42 -5.49
CA ARG A 161 -7.44 -115.39 -6.12
C ARG A 161 -7.24 -116.63 -5.26
N LEU A 162 -7.09 -116.46 -3.94
CA LEU A 162 -7.04 -117.59 -3.00
C LEU A 162 -8.37 -118.37 -2.98
N GLN A 163 -9.52 -117.67 -3.00
CA GLN A 163 -10.85 -118.30 -3.03
C GLN A 163 -11.15 -119.12 -4.29
N THR A 164 -10.37 -118.98 -5.37
CA THR A 164 -10.60 -119.71 -6.63
C THR A 164 -9.69 -120.93 -6.84
N GLU A 165 -8.67 -121.14 -6.00
CA GLU A 165 -7.77 -122.32 -6.08
C GLU A 165 -8.07 -123.40 -5.04
N GLU A 166 -8.75 -123.10 -3.91
CA GLU A 166 -9.07 -124.08 -2.84
C GLU A 166 -10.39 -124.86 -3.00
N SER A 167 -11.20 -124.58 -4.02
CA SER A 167 -12.44 -125.37 -4.29
C SER A 167 -12.20 -126.69 -5.05
N ALA A 168 -10.96 -127.17 -5.08
CA ALA A 168 -10.56 -128.45 -5.66
C ALA A 168 -9.64 -129.23 -4.69
N GLU A 169 -10.25 -130.24 -4.04
CA GLU A 169 -9.66 -131.22 -3.11
C GLU A 169 -9.41 -130.75 -1.65
N ASP A 170 -9.95 -131.57 -0.73
CA ASP A 170 -9.65 -131.70 0.71
C ASP A 170 -9.90 -130.57 1.74
N ARG A 171 -11.00 -130.80 2.49
CA ARG A 171 -11.10 -130.83 3.98
C ARG A 171 -11.01 -129.53 4.81
N GLU A 172 -12.10 -129.34 5.57
CA GLU A 172 -12.14 -129.02 7.02
C GLU A 172 -11.53 -127.68 7.51
N SER A 173 -12.14 -126.91 8.41
CA SER A 173 -13.50 -126.90 8.99
C SER A 173 -13.66 -125.70 9.95
N MET A 174 -14.88 -125.16 10.05
CA MET A 174 -15.35 -124.20 11.08
C MET A 174 -14.74 -122.79 11.07
N ASP A 175 -15.40 -121.67 11.41
CA ASP A 175 -16.58 -121.24 12.21
C ASP A 175 -16.20 -120.51 13.52
N PHE A 176 -17.04 -119.54 13.90
CA PHE A 176 -17.05 -118.76 15.17
C PHE A 176 -15.86 -117.78 15.42
N LEU A 177 -16.08 -116.47 15.57
CA LEU A 177 -16.62 -115.69 16.71
C LEU A 177 -15.58 -115.48 17.86
N GLU A 178 -15.64 -114.43 18.70
CA GLU A 178 -16.81 -113.68 19.21
C GLU A 178 -16.47 -112.21 19.63
N HIS A 179 -17.48 -111.46 20.11
CA HIS A 179 -17.38 -110.13 20.77
C HIS A 179 -17.02 -110.28 22.28
N PRO A 180 -17.38 -109.40 23.28
CA PRO A 180 -17.77 -107.97 23.33
C PRO A 180 -17.10 -107.16 24.50
N SER A 181 -17.62 -105.93 24.79
CA SER A 181 -17.57 -105.16 26.08
C SER A 181 -16.21 -104.62 26.60
N ALA A 182 -16.03 -103.38 27.10
CA ALA A 182 -16.76 -102.53 28.08
C ALA A 182 -16.48 -102.92 29.56
N SER A 183 -16.32 -102.02 30.55
CA SER A 183 -16.49 -100.55 30.65
C SER A 183 -15.61 -99.87 31.75
N ASP A 184 -15.74 -98.53 31.88
CA ASP A 184 -15.69 -97.67 33.11
C ASP A 184 -14.61 -96.55 33.18
N SER A 185 -14.84 -95.36 33.76
CA SER A 185 -16.07 -94.58 34.06
C SER A 185 -15.77 -93.10 34.48
N GLN A 186 -16.75 -92.19 34.32
CA GLN A 186 -16.86 -90.80 34.89
C GLN A 186 -15.79 -89.75 34.48
N SER A 187 -16.02 -88.42 34.47
CA SER A 187 -17.18 -87.51 34.26
C SER A 187 -16.61 -86.11 33.89
N LYS A 188 -17.22 -85.18 33.13
CA LYS A 188 -18.44 -84.38 33.38
C LYS A 188 -18.60 -83.35 32.21
N ILE A 189 -19.83 -82.99 31.80
CA ILE A 189 -20.30 -81.65 31.28
C ILE A 189 -21.72 -81.77 30.67
N GLN A 190 -22.50 -80.68 30.69
CA GLN A 190 -23.87 -80.47 30.20
C GLN A 190 -24.00 -79.00 29.71
N SER A 191 -24.94 -78.53 28.86
CA SER A 191 -25.95 -79.17 27.98
C SER A 191 -26.75 -78.11 27.17
N GLY A 192 -27.13 -78.40 25.90
CA GLY A 192 -28.27 -77.79 25.15
C GLY A 192 -28.22 -76.26 24.85
N THR A 193 -29.18 -75.58 24.17
CA THR A 193 -30.37 -75.90 23.32
C THR A 193 -31.07 -74.55 22.98
N ASP A 194 -31.77 -74.25 21.87
CA ASP A 194 -32.04 -74.88 20.55
C ASP A 194 -32.78 -73.87 19.60
N LEU A 195 -33.13 -74.27 18.36
CA LEU A 195 -34.22 -73.78 17.48
C LEU A 195 -34.19 -72.39 16.74
N SER A 196 -33.97 -72.47 15.41
CA SER A 196 -34.89 -72.08 14.30
C SER A 196 -35.10 -70.63 13.73
N ILE A 197 -34.91 -70.52 12.39
CA ILE A 197 -35.70 -69.79 11.34
C ILE A 197 -35.30 -68.35 10.85
N GLN A 198 -35.69 -68.05 9.59
CA GLN A 198 -35.32 -66.98 8.59
C GLN A 198 -36.28 -65.73 8.63
N PRO A 199 -36.38 -64.71 7.68
CA PRO A 199 -35.91 -64.63 6.26
C PRO A 199 -35.60 -63.26 5.51
N SER A 200 -35.03 -63.40 4.30
CA SER A 200 -35.24 -62.72 2.98
C SER A 200 -35.41 -61.19 2.72
N ASP A 201 -34.51 -60.67 1.86
CA ASP A 201 -34.70 -59.91 0.57
C ASP A 201 -35.19 -58.43 0.38
N SER A 202 -34.32 -57.67 -0.33
CA SER A 202 -34.62 -56.77 -1.49
C SER A 202 -34.89 -55.24 -1.27
N PRO A 203 -34.88 -54.33 -2.31
CA PRO A 203 -33.86 -53.26 -2.40
C PRO A 203 -34.33 -51.84 -2.89
N LYS A 204 -33.42 -50.85 -2.98
CA LYS A 204 -33.56 -49.47 -3.59
C LYS A 204 -32.23 -48.66 -3.46
N GLU A 205 -31.91 -47.56 -4.17
CA GLU A 205 -32.26 -47.00 -5.50
C GLU A 205 -31.33 -45.79 -5.88
N LYS A 206 -30.93 -45.64 -7.17
CA LYS A 206 -30.47 -44.39 -7.88
C LYS A 206 -29.15 -43.69 -7.43
N GLU A 207 -28.29 -43.07 -8.25
CA GLU A 207 -28.35 -42.30 -9.53
C GLU A 207 -28.96 -40.88 -9.44
N LYS A 208 -28.57 -39.82 -10.18
CA LYS A 208 -27.63 -39.54 -11.30
C LYS A 208 -27.35 -38.01 -11.29
N SER A 209 -26.58 -37.32 -12.13
CA SER A 209 -25.71 -37.57 -13.32
C SER A 209 -24.62 -36.46 -13.31
N LYS A 210 -24.03 -35.81 -14.35
CA LYS A 210 -24.06 -35.70 -15.84
C LYS A 210 -22.77 -34.90 -16.20
N GLU A 211 -22.16 -34.79 -17.39
CA GLU A 211 -22.30 -35.26 -18.79
C GLU A 211 -20.82 -35.38 -19.33
N SER A 212 -20.39 -35.58 -20.58
CA SER A 212 -20.98 -35.58 -21.93
C SER A 212 -20.30 -36.61 -22.86
N GLU A 213 -19.95 -36.26 -24.11
CA GLU A 213 -19.70 -37.21 -25.20
C GLU A 213 -18.60 -36.81 -26.21
N LEU A 214 -18.28 -37.80 -27.09
CA LEU A 214 -17.52 -37.80 -28.37
C LEU A 214 -16.04 -38.22 -28.28
N SER A 215 -15.48 -39.03 -29.20
CA SER A 215 -16.02 -39.68 -30.42
C SER A 215 -15.33 -41.03 -30.73
N GLU A 216 -15.37 -41.52 -31.98
CA GLU A 216 -15.05 -42.90 -32.39
C GLU A 216 -13.63 -43.11 -32.99
N ALA A 217 -13.30 -44.40 -33.20
CA ALA A 217 -11.99 -44.97 -33.58
C ALA A 217 -11.52 -44.68 -35.05
N GLN A 218 -10.31 -45.04 -35.52
CA GLN A 218 -9.87 -46.43 -35.78
C GLN A 218 -8.37 -46.63 -36.14
N LEU A 219 -7.85 -47.83 -35.81
CA LEU A 219 -6.89 -48.70 -36.52
C LEU A 219 -5.37 -48.35 -36.71
N GLU A 220 -4.53 -49.27 -36.18
CA GLU A 220 -3.35 -49.95 -36.78
C GLU A 220 -2.12 -49.20 -37.38
N THR A 221 -0.89 -49.75 -37.40
CA THR A 221 -0.16 -50.78 -36.60
C THR A 221 1.38 -50.65 -36.82
N LYS A 222 2.17 -51.32 -35.96
CA LYS A 222 3.50 -51.94 -36.25
C LYS A 222 4.81 -51.12 -36.30
N SER A 223 5.65 -51.46 -35.31
CA SER A 223 6.98 -52.13 -35.42
C SER A 223 8.30 -51.35 -35.56
N SER A 224 9.24 -51.81 -34.71
CA SER A 224 10.66 -52.11 -34.93
C SER A 224 11.73 -51.01 -35.09
N GLU A 225 12.64 -51.02 -34.11
CA GLU A 225 14.11 -51.05 -34.23
C GLU A 225 14.90 -49.77 -34.57
N ASP A 226 15.72 -49.37 -33.59
CA ASP A 226 17.12 -48.95 -33.66
C ASP A 226 17.64 -48.08 -34.82
N PHE A 227 18.10 -46.86 -34.49
CA PHE A 227 19.34 -46.35 -35.07
C PHE A 227 20.18 -45.46 -34.12
N LYS A 228 21.22 -46.08 -33.56
CA LYS A 228 22.55 -45.58 -33.13
C LYS A 228 22.85 -44.06 -33.17
N GLU A 229 23.45 -43.57 -32.08
CA GLU A 229 24.90 -43.26 -31.96
C GLU A 229 25.24 -43.29 -30.43
N ARG A 230 26.29 -43.93 -29.89
CA ARG A 230 27.71 -44.22 -30.23
C ARG A 230 28.70 -43.12 -29.83
N GLU A 231 29.29 -43.31 -28.65
CA GLU A 231 30.71 -43.02 -28.39
C GLU A 231 31.47 -44.35 -28.15
N GLU A 232 32.81 -44.31 -28.23
CA GLU A 232 33.70 -45.48 -28.11
C GLU A 232 34.37 -45.50 -26.70
N SER A 233 34.48 -46.60 -25.97
CA SER A 233 35.24 -47.84 -26.19
C SER A 233 36.76 -47.63 -26.37
N LYS A 234 37.56 -48.16 -25.41
CA LYS A 234 38.75 -49.06 -25.54
C LYS A 234 39.74 -48.80 -24.38
N SER A 235 40.49 -49.77 -23.83
CA SER A 235 40.55 -51.25 -23.98
C SER A 235 41.18 -51.81 -22.66
N GLU A 236 41.50 -53.10 -22.39
CA GLU A 236 41.90 -54.21 -23.28
C GLU A 236 41.99 -55.61 -22.57
N SER A 237 41.30 -56.64 -23.07
CA SER A 237 41.62 -58.11 -22.96
C SER A 237 41.62 -58.78 -21.54
N VAL A 238 41.58 -60.12 -21.31
CA VAL A 238 41.71 -61.38 -22.10
C VAL A 238 40.64 -62.43 -21.68
N GLU A 239 40.50 -63.49 -22.48
CA GLU A 239 39.55 -64.63 -22.60
C GLU A 239 39.21 -65.59 -21.41
N HIS A 240 38.11 -66.35 -21.64
CA HIS A 240 37.82 -67.79 -21.33
C HIS A 240 37.23 -68.29 -19.97
N LEU A 241 36.07 -68.97 -20.08
CA LEU A 241 35.56 -70.25 -19.47
C LEU A 241 35.64 -70.46 -17.92
N GLU A 242 34.81 -71.28 -17.25
CA GLU A 242 33.88 -72.35 -17.66
C GLU A 242 32.63 -72.44 -16.73
N SER A 243 31.84 -73.52 -16.77
CA SER A 243 30.48 -73.66 -16.17
C SER A 243 30.37 -74.65 -15.00
N GLU A 244 29.34 -74.51 -14.14
CA GLU A 244 28.76 -75.65 -13.37
C GLU A 244 27.27 -75.38 -12.99
N GLU A 245 26.47 -76.44 -12.84
CA GLU A 245 25.00 -76.40 -12.61
C GLU A 245 24.58 -77.08 -11.28
N LYS A 246 23.40 -76.72 -10.75
CA LYS A 246 22.61 -77.54 -9.81
C LYS A 246 21.10 -77.36 -10.06
N GLU A 247 20.33 -78.44 -9.87
CA GLU A 247 18.90 -78.51 -10.15
C GLU A 247 18.02 -78.14 -8.94
N GLU A 248 16.87 -77.51 -9.20
CA GLU A 248 15.72 -77.48 -8.30
C GLU A 248 14.41 -77.57 -9.13
N SER A 249 13.38 -78.25 -8.61
CA SER A 249 12.27 -78.76 -9.42
C SER A 249 11.18 -77.73 -9.74
N ARG A 250 10.80 -77.60 -11.02
CA ARG A 250 9.83 -76.61 -11.52
C ARG A 250 8.36 -76.88 -11.13
N PRO A 251 7.54 -75.83 -10.94
CA PRO A 251 6.09 -75.95 -10.68
C PRO A 251 5.28 -76.52 -11.86
N GLU A 252 5.83 -76.49 -13.07
CA GLU A 252 5.25 -77.10 -14.29
C GLU A 252 4.87 -78.59 -14.08
N ILE A 253 5.68 -79.32 -13.30
CA ILE A 253 5.48 -80.75 -13.03
C ILE A 253 4.24 -80.97 -12.15
N LEU A 254 4.07 -80.19 -11.08
CA LEU A 254 2.91 -80.28 -10.18
C LEU A 254 1.59 -80.02 -10.91
N HIS A 255 1.55 -79.03 -11.81
CA HIS A 255 0.36 -78.75 -12.62
C HIS A 255 -0.01 -79.90 -13.55
N SER A 256 0.96 -80.64 -14.10
CA SER A 256 0.68 -81.82 -14.93
C SER A 256 0.02 -82.95 -14.13
N ILE A 257 0.56 -83.27 -12.96
CA ILE A 257 0.06 -84.34 -12.08
C ILE A 257 -1.34 -83.98 -11.55
N ALA A 258 -1.56 -82.73 -11.14
CA ALA A 258 -2.86 -82.24 -10.71
C ALA A 258 -3.93 -82.33 -11.83
N SER A 259 -3.52 -82.11 -13.09
CA SER A 259 -4.40 -82.21 -14.25
C SER A 259 -4.76 -83.67 -14.57
N GLU A 260 -3.81 -84.60 -14.52
CA GLU A 260 -4.08 -86.04 -14.67
C GLU A 260 -5.02 -86.59 -13.58
N LEU A 261 -4.96 -86.04 -12.37
CA LEU A 261 -5.85 -86.37 -11.25
C LEU A 261 -7.19 -85.60 -11.28
N GLY A 262 -7.41 -84.73 -12.27
CA GLY A 262 -8.66 -83.99 -12.45
C GLY A 262 -8.93 -82.89 -11.42
N ILE A 263 -7.90 -82.47 -10.69
CA ILE A 263 -8.00 -81.53 -9.56
C ILE A 263 -8.23 -80.10 -10.07
N LYS A 264 -9.08 -79.35 -9.36
CA LYS A 264 -9.37 -77.94 -9.62
C LYS A 264 -9.34 -77.14 -8.32
N LEU A 265 -8.99 -75.86 -8.42
CA LEU A 265 -9.11 -74.91 -7.32
C LEU A 265 -10.58 -74.83 -6.84
N PRO A 266 -10.83 -74.58 -5.53
CA PRO A 266 -12.16 -74.29 -5.02
C PRO A 266 -12.77 -73.08 -5.74
N ALA A 267 -14.10 -73.09 -5.94
CA ALA A 267 -14.80 -71.95 -6.51
C ALA A 267 -15.05 -70.85 -5.45
N TYR A 268 -14.63 -69.63 -5.76
CA TYR A 268 -14.85 -68.40 -4.99
C TYR A 268 -15.34 -67.28 -5.93
N PRO A 269 -15.95 -66.19 -5.42
CA PRO A 269 -16.41 -65.06 -6.25
C PRO A 269 -15.25 -64.38 -7.00
N GLU A 270 -15.53 -63.73 -8.12
CA GLU A 270 -14.47 -63.14 -8.98
C GLU A 270 -13.65 -62.03 -8.28
N ASP A 271 -14.27 -61.24 -7.39
CA ASP A 271 -13.58 -60.26 -6.51
C ASP A 271 -13.14 -60.84 -5.14
N GLY A 272 -13.35 -62.14 -4.92
CA GLY A 272 -13.14 -62.84 -3.65
C GLY A 272 -11.81 -63.58 -3.54
N PHE A 273 -11.49 -64.02 -2.32
CA PHE A 273 -10.39 -64.95 -2.03
C PHE A 273 -10.94 -66.26 -1.42
N PRO A 274 -10.27 -67.41 -1.62
CA PRO A 274 -10.66 -68.67 -0.98
C PRO A 274 -10.40 -68.61 0.53
N ASP A 275 -11.41 -68.91 1.35
CA ASP A 275 -11.26 -69.00 2.81
C ASP A 275 -10.68 -70.37 3.20
N VAL A 276 -9.35 -70.48 3.09
CA VAL A 276 -8.59 -71.72 3.29
C VAL A 276 -7.39 -71.49 4.23
N ALA A 277 -6.84 -72.57 4.79
CA ALA A 277 -5.74 -72.51 5.76
C ALA A 277 -4.49 -71.79 5.23
N GLU A 278 -4.27 -71.81 3.92
CA GLU A 278 -3.20 -71.11 3.20
C GLU A 278 -3.33 -69.57 3.27
N MET A 279 -4.54 -69.04 3.52
CA MET A 279 -4.77 -67.60 3.75
C MET A 279 -4.61 -67.18 5.21
N GLU A 280 -4.62 -68.11 6.16
CA GLU A 280 -4.52 -67.83 7.60
C GLU A 280 -3.20 -67.12 8.00
N PRO A 281 -2.03 -67.39 7.39
CA PRO A 281 -0.82 -66.61 7.62
C PRO A 281 -0.97 -65.12 7.25
N PHE A 282 -1.76 -64.78 6.24
CA PHE A 282 -2.00 -63.40 5.83
C PHE A 282 -2.96 -62.69 6.78
N LYS A 283 -4.04 -63.37 7.22
CA LYS A 283 -4.92 -62.87 8.30
C LYS A 283 -4.13 -62.59 9.59
N ASN A 284 -3.24 -63.51 9.97
CA ASN A 284 -2.38 -63.35 11.15
C ASN A 284 -1.38 -62.19 11.01
N LYS A 285 -0.80 -61.95 9.82
CA LYS A 285 0.04 -60.77 9.56
C LYS A 285 -0.72 -59.45 9.77
N ILE A 286 -1.95 -59.33 9.23
CA ILE A 286 -2.80 -58.14 9.44
C ILE A 286 -3.13 -57.96 10.93
N LEU A 287 -3.54 -59.03 11.62
CA LEU A 287 -3.88 -58.97 13.04
C LEU A 287 -2.68 -58.55 13.90
N GLN A 288 -1.48 -59.07 13.62
CA GLN A 288 -0.24 -58.67 14.29
C GLN A 288 0.14 -57.22 14.00
N PHE A 289 -0.09 -56.71 12.79
CA PHE A 289 0.11 -55.30 12.46
C PHE A 289 -0.83 -54.41 13.29
N MET A 290 -2.13 -54.68 13.29
CA MET A 290 -3.12 -53.88 14.04
C MET A 290 -2.84 -53.88 15.56
N GLN A 291 -2.42 -55.03 16.12
CA GLN A 291 -2.02 -55.14 17.53
C GLN A 291 -0.71 -54.42 17.89
N ARG A 292 0.18 -54.20 16.91
CA ARG A 292 1.39 -53.36 17.09
C ARG A 292 1.03 -51.89 16.95
N TRP A 293 0.22 -51.54 15.95
CA TRP A 293 -0.26 -50.18 15.73
C TRP A 293 -0.96 -49.63 16.97
N GLN A 294 -1.95 -50.34 17.54
CA GLN A 294 -2.68 -49.88 18.74
C GLN A 294 -1.78 -49.60 19.96
N LYS A 295 -0.64 -50.30 20.10
CA LYS A 295 0.34 -50.02 21.16
C LYS A 295 1.19 -48.78 20.88
N MET A 296 1.46 -48.53 19.60
CA MET A 296 2.22 -47.37 19.12
C MET A 296 1.36 -46.09 19.18
N GLU A 297 0.11 -46.18 18.71
CA GLU A 297 -0.95 -45.15 18.79
C GLU A 297 -1.09 -44.63 20.24
N ALA A 298 -1.14 -45.53 21.22
CA ALA A 298 -1.16 -45.19 22.65
C ALA A 298 0.14 -44.57 23.19
N THR A 299 1.30 -44.84 22.56
CA THR A 299 2.59 -44.23 22.94
C THR A 299 2.70 -42.80 22.39
N PHE A 300 2.17 -42.56 21.19
CA PHE A 300 2.15 -41.23 20.57
C PHE A 300 1.17 -40.26 21.24
N ALA A 301 0.05 -40.76 21.77
CA ALA A 301 -0.90 -39.95 22.52
C ALA A 301 -0.29 -39.26 23.77
N GLU A 302 0.89 -39.70 24.22
CA GLU A 302 1.67 -39.08 25.31
C GLU A 302 2.71 -38.05 24.81
N SER A 303 2.85 -37.83 23.50
CA SER A 303 3.89 -36.96 22.90
C SER A 303 3.31 -35.95 21.89
N PRO A 304 3.46 -34.62 22.12
CA PRO A 304 2.89 -33.59 21.24
C PRO A 304 3.70 -33.33 19.96
N LEU A 305 4.70 -34.17 19.65
CA LEU A 305 5.67 -33.93 18.56
C LEU A 305 5.34 -34.66 17.24
N VAL A 306 4.32 -35.51 17.21
CA VAL A 306 3.98 -36.34 16.03
C VAL A 306 2.47 -36.35 15.82
N GLN A 307 1.99 -35.80 14.70
CA GLN A 307 0.57 -35.83 14.35
C GLN A 307 0.20 -37.15 13.68
N ILE A 308 -0.80 -37.86 14.20
CA ILE A 308 -1.38 -39.04 13.54
C ILE A 308 -2.60 -38.61 12.71
N THR A 309 -2.67 -39.07 11.46
CA THR A 309 -3.88 -39.01 10.64
C THR A 309 -4.29 -40.41 10.22
N GLU A 310 -5.56 -40.77 10.40
CA GLU A 310 -6.09 -42.09 10.05
C GLU A 310 -7.05 -41.97 8.88
N ILE A 311 -6.76 -42.70 7.79
CA ILE A 311 -7.52 -42.60 6.54
C ILE A 311 -8.09 -43.98 6.18
N GLU A 312 -9.40 -44.06 6.02
CA GLU A 312 -10.12 -45.30 5.71
C GLU A 312 -10.02 -45.63 4.21
N ILE A 313 -9.63 -46.86 3.89
CA ILE A 313 -9.43 -47.34 2.50
C ILE A 313 -10.75 -47.74 1.82
N GLU A 314 -11.78 -48.16 2.57
CA GLU A 314 -13.04 -48.67 1.98
C GLU A 314 -13.72 -47.62 1.08
N GLY A 315 -14.03 -48.01 -0.16
CA GLY A 315 -14.69 -47.18 -1.16
C GLY A 315 -13.83 -46.09 -1.84
N GLN A 316 -12.61 -45.81 -1.34
CA GLN A 316 -11.80 -44.69 -1.82
C GLN A 316 -10.91 -45.04 -3.04
N THR A 317 -10.65 -44.03 -3.88
CA THR A 317 -9.64 -44.11 -4.95
C THR A 317 -8.27 -43.66 -4.45
N THR A 318 -7.18 -44.06 -5.13
CA THR A 318 -5.82 -43.63 -4.77
C THR A 318 -5.62 -42.11 -4.84
N GLN A 319 -6.36 -41.41 -5.71
CA GLN A 319 -6.31 -39.95 -5.78
C GLN A 319 -6.99 -39.32 -4.55
N MET A 320 -8.19 -39.77 -4.17
CA MET A 320 -8.89 -39.25 -2.98
C MET A 320 -8.11 -39.47 -1.68
N LEU A 321 -7.44 -40.62 -1.55
CA LEU A 321 -6.53 -40.91 -0.43
C LEU A 321 -5.32 -39.97 -0.40
N LEU A 322 -4.76 -39.62 -1.57
CA LEU A 322 -3.68 -38.65 -1.70
C LEU A 322 -4.16 -37.23 -1.37
N ASP A 323 -5.32 -36.81 -1.88
CA ASP A 323 -5.89 -35.48 -1.64
C ASP A 323 -6.23 -35.29 -0.15
N GLN A 324 -6.76 -36.33 0.52
CA GLN A 324 -6.97 -36.33 1.98
C GLN A 324 -5.64 -36.30 2.77
N SER A 325 -4.61 -37.01 2.29
CA SER A 325 -3.27 -36.98 2.89
C SER A 325 -2.63 -35.60 2.80
N ILE A 326 -2.78 -34.91 1.66
CA ILE A 326 -2.30 -33.54 1.44
C ILE A 326 -3.09 -32.56 2.32
N LEU A 327 -4.41 -32.69 2.39
CA LEU A 327 -5.24 -31.81 3.22
C LEU A 327 -4.89 -31.92 4.70
N ALA A 328 -4.65 -33.14 5.21
CA ALA A 328 -4.21 -33.37 6.59
C ALA A 328 -2.79 -32.83 6.87
N MET A 329 -1.90 -32.84 5.86
CA MET A 329 -0.57 -32.25 5.93
C MET A 329 -0.60 -30.71 5.87
N GLU A 330 -1.54 -30.12 5.12
CA GLU A 330 -1.69 -28.67 5.01
C GLU A 330 -2.44 -28.04 6.20
N GLN A 331 -3.37 -28.76 6.84
CA GLN A 331 -4.14 -28.24 7.98
C GLN A 331 -3.29 -27.62 9.11
N PRO A 332 -2.26 -28.28 9.68
CA PRO A 332 -1.43 -27.69 10.73
C PRO A 332 -0.52 -26.55 10.22
N LEU A 333 -0.32 -26.42 8.90
CA LEU A 333 0.50 -25.38 8.27
C LEU A 333 -0.30 -24.15 7.83
N LYS A 334 -1.64 -24.23 7.88
CA LYS A 334 -2.52 -23.09 7.60
C LYS A 334 -2.70 -22.28 8.87
N PHE A 335 -2.35 -21.00 8.79
CA PHE A 335 -2.76 -20.03 9.80
C PHE A 335 -4.28 -19.98 9.82
N HIS A 336 -4.84 -20.18 11.00
CA HIS A 336 -6.25 -19.92 11.30
C HIS A 336 -6.36 -18.51 11.89
N GLY A 337 -7.50 -17.85 11.70
CA GLY A 337 -7.80 -16.61 12.40
C GLY A 337 -8.57 -16.90 13.69
N TRP A 338 -8.55 -15.98 14.64
CA TRP A 338 -9.43 -16.01 15.81
C TRP A 338 -10.02 -14.63 16.11
N GLU A 339 -11.15 -14.64 16.82
CA GLU A 339 -11.74 -13.43 17.41
C GLU A 339 -10.77 -12.87 18.45
N PHE A 340 -10.56 -11.56 18.45
CA PHE A 340 -9.70 -10.90 19.43
C PHE A 340 -10.48 -10.69 20.74
N GLY A 341 -10.07 -11.37 21.81
CA GLY A 341 -10.77 -11.35 23.10
C GLY A 341 -10.10 -10.45 24.14
N PRO A 342 -10.74 -10.28 25.33
CA PRO A 342 -10.14 -9.51 26.43
C PRO A 342 -8.87 -10.18 26.99
N GLU A 343 -8.72 -11.50 26.83
CA GLU A 343 -7.48 -12.21 27.19
C GLU A 343 -6.33 -11.83 26.24
N ASP A 344 -6.59 -11.65 24.93
CA ASP A 344 -5.60 -11.11 23.99
C ASP A 344 -5.29 -9.61 24.27
N GLU A 345 -6.23 -8.83 24.82
CA GLU A 345 -6.01 -7.42 25.18
C GLU A 345 -5.16 -7.23 26.44
N GLU A 346 -5.21 -8.16 27.39
CA GLU A 346 -4.29 -8.19 28.54
C GLU A 346 -2.86 -8.61 28.07
N GLU A 347 -2.73 -9.63 27.21
CA GLU A 347 -1.44 -10.04 26.64
C GLU A 347 -0.79 -8.92 25.80
N GLU A 348 -1.57 -8.21 24.97
CA GLU A 348 -1.05 -7.09 24.18
C GLU A 348 -0.58 -5.92 25.06
N GLN A 349 -1.24 -5.65 26.20
CA GLN A 349 -0.81 -4.60 27.12
C GLN A 349 0.53 -4.95 27.80
N GLU A 350 0.74 -6.22 28.17
CA GLU A 350 2.04 -6.68 28.67
C GLU A 350 3.14 -6.57 27.59
N ASP A 351 2.88 -6.99 26.34
CA ASP A 351 3.80 -6.86 25.21
C ASP A 351 4.15 -5.39 24.88
N LEU A 352 3.14 -4.50 24.85
CA LEU A 352 3.33 -3.07 24.58
C LEU A 352 4.07 -2.34 25.71
N GLN A 353 3.90 -2.78 26.96
CA GLN A 353 4.70 -2.32 28.09
C GLN A 353 6.16 -2.81 27.95
N ALA A 354 6.38 -4.09 27.62
CA ALA A 354 7.71 -4.65 27.42
C ALA A 354 8.47 -3.97 26.26
N GLU A 355 7.80 -3.65 25.14
CA GLU A 355 8.39 -2.84 24.06
C GLU A 355 8.72 -1.41 24.53
N ALA A 356 7.88 -0.79 25.37
CA ALA A 356 8.13 0.56 25.87
C ALA A 356 9.30 0.59 26.87
N GLU A 357 9.40 -0.40 27.76
CA GLU A 357 10.53 -0.56 28.68
C GLU A 357 11.85 -0.81 27.91
N ALA A 358 11.82 -1.68 26.88
CA ALA A 358 12.99 -1.94 26.04
C ALA A 358 13.43 -0.74 25.18
N LEU A 359 12.48 0.06 24.67
CA LEU A 359 12.79 1.29 23.95
C LEU A 359 13.38 2.38 24.86
N ALA A 360 12.90 2.49 26.11
CA ALA A 360 13.50 3.37 27.11
C ALA A 360 14.94 2.95 27.46
N GLU A 361 15.22 1.63 27.53
CA GLU A 361 16.60 1.13 27.70
C GLU A 361 17.50 1.39 26.46
N GLU A 362 16.96 1.46 25.23
CA GLU A 362 17.75 1.88 24.04
C GLU A 362 17.95 3.40 23.96
N GLU A 363 16.95 4.22 24.32
CA GLU A 363 17.06 5.69 24.30
C GLU A 363 18.00 6.22 25.42
N GLU A 364 18.08 5.56 26.58
CA GLU A 364 19.09 5.89 27.63
C GLU A 364 20.57 5.66 27.18
N GLU A 365 20.85 4.98 26.06
CA GLU A 365 22.22 4.87 25.51
C GLU A 365 22.56 5.84 24.35
N GLU A 366 21.60 6.53 23.70
CA GLU A 366 21.91 7.44 22.56
C GLU A 366 21.85 8.96 22.88
N ASP A 367 21.14 9.43 23.91
CA ASP A 367 20.92 10.88 24.15
C ASP A 367 21.88 11.57 25.16
N GLU A 368 23.07 11.99 24.67
CA GLU A 368 23.70 13.26 25.09
C GLU A 368 23.57 14.29 23.94
N ASP A 369 22.91 15.43 24.20
CA ASP A 369 22.65 16.60 23.32
C ASP A 369 21.47 16.52 22.30
N GLU A 370 20.22 16.84 22.72
CA GLU A 370 19.41 17.95 22.14
C GLU A 370 18.16 18.30 23.01
N ASP A 371 17.99 19.58 23.40
CA ASP A 371 16.75 20.13 23.99
C ASP A 371 15.82 20.67 22.86
N GLU A 372 14.50 20.45 22.91
CA GLU A 372 13.43 21.49 22.74
C GLU A 372 11.98 20.92 22.69
N ASP A 373 11.18 21.33 23.69
CA ASP A 373 9.79 21.84 23.65
C ASP A 373 8.52 21.05 23.19
N GLU A 374 7.59 20.95 24.16
CA GLU A 374 6.12 21.20 24.11
C GLU A 374 5.11 20.25 23.42
N GLU A 375 4.38 19.51 24.28
CA GLU A 375 2.90 19.37 24.35
C GLU A 375 2.05 19.18 23.06
N GLU A 376 1.74 17.92 22.73
CA GLU A 376 0.37 17.52 22.32
C GLU A 376 -0.06 16.28 23.13
N GLU A 377 -1.05 16.43 24.03
CA GLU A 377 -1.71 15.28 24.69
C GLU A 377 -2.66 14.58 23.70
N GLU A 378 -2.10 13.75 22.81
CA GLU A 378 -2.89 12.69 22.16
C GLU A 378 -3.06 11.50 23.10
N ASP A 379 -4.29 10.98 23.25
CA ASP A 379 -4.63 9.94 24.23
C ASP A 379 -3.69 8.72 24.16
N GLU A 380 -3.28 8.20 25.31
CA GLU A 380 -2.37 7.04 25.40
C GLU A 380 -2.94 5.81 24.65
N GLU A 381 -4.26 5.65 24.63
CA GLU A 381 -4.98 4.65 23.81
C GLU A 381 -4.77 4.84 22.29
N LYS A 382 -4.70 6.09 21.80
CA LYS A 382 -4.42 6.38 20.38
C LYS A 382 -2.95 6.12 20.04
N MET A 383 -2.04 6.31 20.99
CA MET A 383 -0.63 5.88 20.86
C MET A 383 -0.52 4.36 20.81
N ALA A 384 -1.23 3.62 21.67
CA ALA A 384 -1.28 2.15 21.64
C ALA A 384 -1.90 1.61 20.32
N GLN A 385 -3.04 2.14 19.88
CA GLN A 385 -3.69 1.76 18.61
C GLN A 385 -2.82 2.07 17.37
N ARG A 386 -1.88 3.02 17.45
CA ARG A 386 -0.88 3.28 16.40
C ARG A 386 0.27 2.28 16.40
N LYS A 387 0.55 1.59 17.52
CA LYS A 387 1.53 0.50 17.61
C LYS A 387 0.98 -0.83 17.08
N ARG A 388 -0.32 -1.12 17.27
CA ARG A 388 -1.00 -2.34 16.76
C ARG A 388 -0.59 -2.70 15.33
N HIS A 389 -0.09 -3.92 15.11
CA HIS A 389 0.35 -4.36 13.78
C HIS A 389 -0.85 -4.65 12.86
N LEU A 390 -1.44 -3.60 12.28
CA LEU A 390 -2.70 -3.73 11.54
C LEU A 390 -2.61 -4.63 10.31
N GLY A 391 -3.77 -5.08 9.85
CA GLY A 391 -4.02 -5.72 8.57
C GLY A 391 -3.64 -4.88 7.35
N ASP A 392 -3.65 -5.51 6.17
CA ASP A 392 -3.37 -4.83 4.89
C ASP A 392 -4.39 -3.73 4.58
N THR A 393 -5.62 -3.85 5.10
CA THR A 393 -6.70 -2.85 4.99
C THR A 393 -6.64 -1.75 6.04
N LYS A 394 -5.68 -1.80 6.99
CA LYS A 394 -5.58 -0.89 8.15
C LYS A 394 -6.86 -0.94 9.01
N HIS A 395 -7.56 0.19 9.17
CA HIS A 395 -8.81 0.29 9.95
C HIS A 395 -10.08 0.09 9.10
N PHE A 396 -9.96 -0.29 7.83
CA PHE A 396 -11.12 -0.52 6.95
C PHE A 396 -11.50 -2.00 6.88
N CYS A 397 -12.81 -2.27 6.83
CA CYS A 397 -13.38 -3.61 6.74
C CYS A 397 -12.97 -4.34 5.43
N PRO A 398 -12.24 -5.48 5.50
CA PRO A 398 -11.80 -6.24 4.32
C PRO A 398 -12.93 -6.72 3.41
N VAL A 399 -14.02 -7.23 4.02
CA VAL A 399 -15.15 -7.82 3.30
C VAL A 399 -15.90 -6.77 2.47
N VAL A 400 -16.22 -5.63 3.09
CA VAL A 400 -16.91 -4.50 2.45
C VAL A 400 -16.06 -3.88 1.32
N LEU A 401 -14.74 -3.79 1.51
CA LEU A 401 -13.81 -3.37 0.45
C LEU A 401 -13.81 -4.35 -0.74
N LYS A 402 -13.80 -5.66 -0.48
CA LYS A 402 -13.67 -6.70 -1.51
C LYS A 402 -14.95 -6.90 -2.31
N GLU A 403 -16.11 -6.92 -1.64
CA GLU A 403 -17.40 -7.24 -2.25
C GLU A 403 -18.08 -5.98 -2.81
N ASN A 404 -18.26 -4.96 -1.97
CA ASN A 404 -19.00 -3.75 -2.33
C ASN A 404 -18.12 -2.68 -2.99
N PHE A 405 -16.80 -2.67 -2.71
CA PHE A 405 -15.87 -1.61 -3.14
C PHE A 405 -16.21 -0.26 -2.48
N ILE A 406 -16.33 -0.30 -1.14
CA ILE A 406 -16.59 0.82 -0.24
C ILE A 406 -15.52 0.81 0.86
N LEU A 407 -15.09 2.00 1.32
CA LEU A 407 -14.33 2.12 2.56
C LEU A 407 -15.32 2.34 3.71
N CYS A 408 -15.60 1.28 4.45
CA CYS A 408 -16.24 1.37 5.76
C CYS A 408 -15.14 1.21 6.82
N PRO A 409 -14.99 2.14 7.78
CA PRO A 409 -14.24 1.89 9.01
C PRO A 409 -14.77 0.63 9.71
N GLY A 410 -13.89 -0.12 10.35
CA GLY A 410 -14.28 -1.22 11.25
C GLY A 410 -14.36 -0.74 12.70
N LEU A 411 -15.25 -1.36 13.47
CA LEU A 411 -15.39 -1.11 14.91
C LEU A 411 -14.33 -1.91 15.68
N THR A 412 -13.84 -1.38 16.79
CA THR A 412 -12.85 -2.04 17.67
C THR A 412 -13.40 -3.32 18.29
N GLU A 413 -14.68 -3.34 18.65
CA GLU A 413 -15.40 -4.52 19.17
C GLU A 413 -15.39 -5.70 18.18
N ASN A 414 -15.40 -5.41 16.87
CA ASN A 414 -15.42 -6.39 15.79
C ASN A 414 -14.00 -6.61 15.23
N THR A 415 -13.06 -7.03 16.08
CA THR A 415 -11.67 -7.31 15.69
C THR A 415 -11.39 -8.82 15.56
N ALA A 416 -10.55 -9.20 14.58
CA ALA A 416 -9.97 -10.54 14.48
C ALA A 416 -8.46 -10.50 14.22
N LYS A 417 -7.73 -11.47 14.75
CA LYS A 417 -6.28 -11.64 14.60
C LYS A 417 -5.99 -12.73 13.55
N TYR A 418 -5.13 -12.43 12.57
CA TYR A 418 -4.73 -13.37 11.52
C TYR A 418 -3.30 -13.10 11.02
N ARG A 419 -2.38 -14.08 11.18
CA ARG A 419 -0.94 -13.96 10.86
C ARG A 419 -0.27 -12.75 11.54
N GLU A 420 -0.45 -12.63 12.86
CA GLU A 420 0.01 -11.51 13.68
C GLU A 420 -0.37 -10.12 13.12
N LYS A 421 -1.58 -10.05 12.52
CA LYS A 421 -2.20 -8.81 12.06
C LYS A 421 -3.63 -8.68 12.58
N PHE A 422 -3.97 -7.47 13.02
CA PHE A 422 -5.32 -7.11 13.47
C PHE A 422 -6.18 -6.58 12.32
N TYR A 423 -7.36 -7.14 12.12
CA TYR A 423 -8.34 -6.69 11.12
C TYR A 423 -9.62 -6.27 11.85
N TYR A 424 -10.12 -5.08 11.51
CA TYR A 424 -11.38 -4.54 12.04
C TYR A 424 -12.50 -4.75 11.02
N PHE A 425 -13.71 -5.03 11.51
CA PHE A 425 -14.89 -5.28 10.68
C PHE A 425 -16.03 -4.33 11.07
N ALA A 426 -16.92 -4.04 10.12
CA ALA A 426 -18.08 -3.19 10.39
C ALA A 426 -19.14 -3.91 11.24
N THR A 427 -19.34 -5.21 10.96
CA THR A 427 -20.31 -6.08 11.62
C THR A 427 -19.65 -7.41 12.01
N PRO A 428 -20.16 -8.12 13.04
CA PRO A 428 -19.66 -9.43 13.41
C PRO A 428 -19.86 -10.46 12.29
N GLU A 429 -20.94 -10.37 11.51
CA GLU A 429 -21.17 -11.27 10.37
C GLU A 429 -20.03 -11.25 9.33
N TYR A 430 -19.44 -10.07 9.08
CA TYR A 430 -18.28 -9.94 8.18
C TYR A 430 -16.95 -10.37 8.82
N ARG A 431 -16.81 -10.25 10.14
CA ARG A 431 -15.69 -10.84 10.88
C ARG A 431 -15.73 -12.37 10.77
N ASP A 432 -16.90 -12.96 10.97
CA ASP A 432 -17.08 -14.42 10.94
C ASP A 432 -16.88 -14.98 9.52
N LYS A 433 -17.45 -14.31 8.51
CA LYS A 433 -17.23 -14.62 7.08
C LYS A 433 -15.75 -14.50 6.65
N PHE A 434 -15.02 -13.54 7.23
CA PHE A 434 -13.56 -13.44 7.04
C PHE A 434 -12.84 -14.60 7.72
N LEU A 435 -13.22 -15.00 8.93
CA LEU A 435 -12.62 -16.12 9.66
C LEU A 435 -12.82 -17.46 8.94
N GLU A 436 -13.94 -17.67 8.23
CA GLU A 436 -14.14 -18.83 7.37
C GLU A 436 -13.13 -18.91 6.20
N THR A 437 -12.81 -17.78 5.57
CA THR A 437 -11.99 -17.73 4.34
C THR A 437 -11.02 -16.53 4.27
N PRO A 438 -10.05 -16.38 5.21
CA PRO A 438 -9.25 -15.15 5.31
C PRO A 438 -8.46 -14.80 4.05
N GLU A 439 -8.00 -15.82 3.32
CA GLU A 439 -7.13 -15.63 2.15
C GLU A 439 -7.82 -14.93 0.97
N GLU A 440 -9.14 -15.08 0.79
CA GLU A 440 -9.84 -14.41 -0.32
C GLU A 440 -9.85 -12.89 -0.16
N TYR A 441 -9.88 -12.39 1.08
CA TYR A 441 -9.97 -10.96 1.39
C TYR A 441 -8.61 -10.24 1.44
N LEU A 442 -7.49 -10.95 1.25
CA LEU A 442 -6.14 -10.42 1.47
C LEU A 442 -5.31 -10.25 0.19
N SER A 443 -4.37 -9.31 0.23
CA SER A 443 -3.48 -8.99 -0.89
C SER A 443 -2.28 -9.95 -1.00
N HIS A 444 -2.43 -11.04 -1.76
CA HIS A 444 -1.31 -11.98 -2.01
C HIS A 444 -0.16 -11.39 -2.85
N ASN A 445 -0.47 -10.68 -3.96
CA ASN A 445 0.53 -10.24 -4.96
C ASN A 445 0.30 -8.84 -5.54
N GLU A 446 -0.96 -8.39 -5.70
CA GLU A 446 -1.29 -7.01 -6.10
C GLU A 446 -1.65 -6.16 -4.87
N PRO A 447 -1.31 -4.86 -4.85
CA PRO A 447 -1.77 -3.95 -3.81
C PRO A 447 -3.28 -3.74 -3.89
N LEU A 448 -3.93 -3.63 -2.72
CA LEU A 448 -5.34 -3.28 -2.62
C LEU A 448 -5.60 -1.91 -3.28
N LYS A 449 -6.66 -1.85 -4.10
CA LYS A 449 -7.07 -0.62 -4.80
C LYS A 449 -8.14 0.06 -3.95
N ALA A 450 -7.92 1.31 -3.58
CA ALA A 450 -8.95 2.12 -2.93
C ALA A 450 -10.06 2.47 -3.94
N PRO A 451 -11.34 2.51 -3.53
CA PRO A 451 -12.40 3.11 -4.34
C PRO A 451 -12.14 4.61 -4.55
N PRO A 452 -12.79 5.25 -5.54
CA PRO A 452 -12.74 6.71 -5.70
C PRO A 452 -13.31 7.43 -4.46
N ILE A 453 -13.11 8.74 -4.38
CA ILE A 453 -13.57 9.53 -3.23
C ILE A 453 -15.08 9.80 -3.28
N ARG A 454 -15.76 9.63 -2.15
CA ARG A 454 -17.18 9.95 -1.93
C ARG A 454 -17.30 10.92 -0.75
N VAL A 455 -17.96 12.07 -0.93
CA VAL A 455 -18.05 13.13 0.11
C VAL A 455 -19.48 13.65 0.24
N CYS A 456 -20.02 13.73 1.44
CA CYS A 456 -21.31 14.41 1.69
C CYS A 456 -21.07 15.87 2.14
N LEU A 457 -21.90 16.81 1.67
CA LEU A 457 -21.89 18.21 2.12
C LEU A 457 -23.14 18.54 2.94
N LEU A 458 -22.91 18.94 4.19
CA LEU A 458 -23.90 19.36 5.19
C LEU A 458 -23.73 20.84 5.53
N GLY A 459 -24.68 21.39 6.30
CA GLY A 459 -24.81 22.82 6.61
C GLY A 459 -26.23 23.30 6.33
N SER A 460 -26.61 24.46 6.86
CA SER A 460 -27.97 25.00 6.74
C SER A 460 -28.32 25.45 5.31
N HIS A 461 -29.59 25.75 5.07
CA HIS A 461 -30.09 26.44 3.88
C HIS A 461 -29.41 27.84 3.78
N GLY A 462 -29.06 28.28 2.57
CA GLY A 462 -28.29 29.51 2.36
C GLY A 462 -26.78 29.45 2.72
N ALA A 463 -26.28 28.39 3.37
CA ALA A 463 -24.86 28.26 3.73
C ALA A 463 -23.91 28.20 2.51
N GLY A 464 -24.44 27.94 1.31
CA GLY A 464 -23.70 27.92 0.04
C GLY A 464 -23.21 26.52 -0.39
N LYS A 465 -23.80 25.45 0.18
CA LYS A 465 -23.45 24.04 -0.07
C LYS A 465 -23.25 23.72 -1.56
N THR A 466 -24.30 23.83 -2.36
CA THR A 466 -24.34 23.51 -3.80
C THR A 466 -23.30 24.26 -4.63
N VAL A 467 -23.03 25.53 -4.29
CA VAL A 467 -22.00 26.33 -4.99
C VAL A 467 -20.59 25.81 -4.69
N CYS A 468 -20.35 25.37 -3.44
CA CYS A 468 -19.08 24.78 -3.04
C CYS A 468 -18.93 23.35 -3.57
N ALA A 469 -20.00 22.54 -3.51
CA ALA A 469 -20.05 21.17 -4.01
C ALA A 469 -19.77 21.12 -5.53
N ARG A 470 -20.50 21.92 -6.32
CA ARG A 470 -20.36 21.96 -7.79
C ARG A 470 -18.95 22.41 -8.22
N TRP A 471 -18.42 23.46 -7.60
CA TRP A 471 -17.04 23.91 -7.86
C TRP A 471 -15.98 22.88 -7.45
N LEU A 472 -16.22 22.12 -6.38
CA LEU A 472 -15.30 21.08 -5.92
C LEU A 472 -15.37 19.85 -6.86
N ALA A 473 -16.55 19.47 -7.33
CA ALA A 473 -16.77 18.42 -8.32
C ALA A 473 -16.00 18.70 -9.62
N ASP A 474 -16.21 19.88 -10.21
CA ASP A 474 -15.50 20.37 -11.41
C ASP A 474 -13.97 20.32 -11.24
N LYS A 475 -13.48 20.58 -10.03
CA LYS A 475 -12.05 20.68 -9.73
C LYS A 475 -11.37 19.34 -9.41
N LEU A 476 -12.12 18.38 -8.87
CA LEU A 476 -11.64 17.02 -8.59
C LEU A 476 -11.90 16.06 -9.76
N GLY A 477 -12.80 16.40 -10.69
CA GLY A 477 -13.18 15.54 -11.81
C GLY A 477 -14.15 14.41 -11.40
N ILE A 478 -14.98 14.66 -10.38
CA ILE A 478 -15.95 13.71 -9.81
C ILE A 478 -17.38 14.22 -9.99
N PHE A 479 -18.38 13.36 -9.86
CA PHE A 479 -19.77 13.76 -10.07
C PHE A 479 -20.32 14.68 -8.96
N HIS A 480 -21.29 15.51 -9.31
CA HIS A 480 -22.09 16.30 -8.37
C HIS A 480 -23.51 15.73 -8.36
N ILE A 481 -23.95 15.15 -7.24
CA ILE A 481 -25.31 14.63 -7.06
C ILE A 481 -26.01 15.57 -6.08
N GLN A 482 -27.01 16.31 -6.56
CA GLN A 482 -27.91 17.08 -5.71
C GLN A 482 -29.17 16.25 -5.48
N PHE A 483 -29.40 15.85 -4.23
CA PHE A 483 -30.46 14.89 -3.87
C PHE A 483 -31.85 15.39 -4.28
N GLU A 484 -32.14 16.64 -3.92
CA GLU A 484 -33.36 17.38 -4.25
C GLU A 484 -33.65 17.45 -5.77
N GLU A 485 -32.63 17.71 -6.61
CA GLU A 485 -32.81 17.70 -8.08
C GLU A 485 -33.15 16.31 -8.60
N ARG A 486 -32.61 15.24 -7.99
CA ARG A 486 -32.89 13.85 -8.38
C ARG A 486 -34.27 13.38 -7.94
N LEU A 487 -34.76 13.80 -6.77
CA LEU A 487 -36.14 13.58 -6.35
C LEU A 487 -37.11 14.28 -7.31
N GLN A 488 -36.79 15.53 -7.68
CA GLN A 488 -37.56 16.31 -8.65
C GLN A 488 -37.60 15.62 -10.03
N GLU A 489 -36.49 15.05 -10.53
CA GLU A 489 -36.48 14.26 -11.77
C GLU A 489 -37.46 13.08 -11.74
N LEU A 490 -37.54 12.35 -10.62
CA LEU A 490 -38.40 11.17 -10.50
C LEU A 490 -39.89 11.55 -10.57
N ILE A 491 -40.30 12.60 -9.85
CA ILE A 491 -41.68 13.10 -9.89
C ILE A 491 -42.02 13.75 -11.25
N MET A 492 -41.15 14.59 -11.80
CA MET A 492 -41.39 15.29 -13.07
C MET A 492 -41.69 14.33 -14.25
N ILE A 493 -41.19 13.10 -14.22
CA ILE A 493 -41.49 12.06 -15.22
C ILE A 493 -42.99 11.71 -15.28
N LYS A 494 -43.73 11.88 -14.18
CA LYS A 494 -45.20 11.71 -14.12
C LYS A 494 -45.96 13.02 -14.07
N THR A 495 -45.59 13.97 -13.21
CA THR A 495 -46.36 15.24 -13.02
C THR A 495 -46.17 16.23 -14.16
N GLY A 496 -45.06 16.17 -14.91
CA GLY A 496 -44.68 17.12 -15.95
C GLY A 496 -44.14 18.46 -15.42
N ASN A 497 -44.71 18.97 -14.32
CA ASN A 497 -44.30 20.21 -13.64
C ASN A 497 -43.37 19.93 -12.44
N ARG A 498 -42.69 20.97 -11.95
CA ARG A 498 -41.86 20.89 -10.74
C ARG A 498 -42.74 20.99 -9.49
N VAL A 499 -42.41 20.21 -8.46
CA VAL A 499 -43.05 20.31 -7.14
C VAL A 499 -42.22 21.22 -6.24
N GLY A 500 -42.87 22.15 -5.56
CA GLY A 500 -42.26 23.00 -4.55
C GLY A 500 -43.16 24.18 -4.15
N PRO A 501 -42.89 24.84 -3.01
CA PRO A 501 -43.72 25.90 -2.44
C PRO A 501 -43.68 27.24 -3.20
N GLU A 502 -43.29 27.23 -4.48
CA GLU A 502 -43.24 28.42 -5.34
C GLU A 502 -44.20 28.34 -6.54
N GLU A 503 -44.81 27.17 -6.84
CA GLU A 503 -45.72 26.99 -7.99
C GLU A 503 -47.18 26.72 -7.56
N GLU A 504 -47.45 26.04 -6.44
CA GLU A 504 -48.85 25.80 -5.98
C GLU A 504 -49.60 27.11 -5.62
N GLU A 505 -48.88 28.19 -5.24
CA GLU A 505 -49.49 29.52 -5.05
C GLU A 505 -49.92 30.21 -6.37
N GLU A 506 -49.42 29.80 -7.55
CA GLU A 506 -49.84 30.42 -8.82
C GLU A 506 -51.13 29.76 -9.36
N ASP A 507 -51.32 28.45 -9.14
CA ASP A 507 -52.50 27.70 -9.62
C ASP A 507 -53.78 27.92 -8.76
N GLU A 508 -53.67 28.07 -7.43
CA GLU A 508 -54.85 28.31 -6.58
C GLU A 508 -55.50 29.69 -6.83
N GLU A 509 -54.71 30.72 -7.18
CA GLU A 509 -55.22 32.06 -7.51
C GLU A 509 -55.93 32.12 -8.89
N GLU A 510 -55.50 31.34 -9.89
CA GLU A 510 -56.12 31.40 -11.22
C GLU A 510 -57.43 30.62 -11.33
N SER A 511 -57.59 29.54 -10.54
CA SER A 511 -58.78 28.68 -10.59
C SER A 511 -60.03 29.30 -9.93
N SER A 512 -59.85 30.20 -8.95
CA SER A 512 -60.89 30.58 -7.99
C SER A 512 -61.67 31.86 -8.34
N VAL A 513 -61.08 32.80 -9.09
CA VAL A 513 -61.65 34.16 -9.28
C VAL A 513 -62.45 34.32 -10.59
N GLY A 514 -62.13 33.55 -11.63
CA GLY A 514 -62.49 33.88 -13.02
C GLY A 514 -63.96 33.72 -13.45
N ILE A 515 -64.82 33.03 -12.68
CA ILE A 515 -66.17 32.64 -13.14
C ILE A 515 -67.29 33.08 -12.18
N GLN A 516 -67.01 33.28 -10.88
CA GLN A 516 -68.05 33.52 -9.87
C GLN A 516 -68.62 34.96 -9.92
N GLU A 517 -67.77 36.00 -9.92
CA GLU A 517 -68.19 37.42 -9.89
C GLU A 517 -69.04 37.84 -11.11
N MET A 518 -68.77 37.27 -12.28
CA MET A 518 -69.42 37.66 -13.54
C MET A 518 -70.89 37.22 -13.66
N VAL A 519 -71.41 36.45 -12.69
CA VAL A 519 -72.79 35.91 -12.71
C VAL A 519 -73.71 36.61 -11.71
N GLU A 520 -73.19 37.16 -10.61
CA GLU A 520 -74.03 37.77 -9.55
C GLU A 520 -74.33 39.26 -9.78
N SER A 521 -73.60 39.91 -10.69
CA SER A 521 -73.64 41.36 -10.97
C SER A 521 -74.68 41.78 -12.04
N ALA A 522 -75.87 41.15 -12.05
CA ALA A 522 -76.96 41.45 -12.99
C ALA A 522 -78.30 41.77 -12.28
N PRO A 523 -78.87 43.00 -12.42
CA PRO A 523 -80.06 43.40 -11.68
C PRO A 523 -81.34 42.67 -12.16
N THR A 524 -82.01 41.97 -11.25
CA THR A 524 -83.25 41.23 -11.55
C THR A 524 -84.49 42.11 -11.43
N VAL A 525 -85.23 42.29 -12.52
CA VAL A 525 -86.56 42.96 -12.55
C VAL A 525 -87.63 42.00 -13.10
N LEU A 526 -88.83 42.02 -12.50
CA LEU A 526 -89.87 41.01 -12.69
C LEU A 526 -90.47 40.97 -14.12
N GLY A 527 -90.64 39.76 -14.68
CA GLY A 527 -91.48 39.54 -15.87
C GLY A 527 -91.57 38.08 -16.32
N SER A 528 -92.58 37.34 -15.87
CA SER A 528 -92.81 35.94 -16.28
C SER A 528 -93.57 35.79 -17.60
N THR A 529 -93.16 34.91 -18.52
CA THR A 529 -93.96 33.77 -19.07
C THR A 529 -93.31 33.03 -20.28
N THR A 530 -93.63 31.73 -20.39
CA THR A 530 -93.70 30.86 -21.61
C THR A 530 -92.48 30.63 -22.54
N GLU A 531 -91.89 29.43 -22.39
CA GLU A 531 -91.79 28.36 -23.41
C GLU A 531 -91.42 28.67 -24.88
N THR A 532 -90.21 28.29 -25.29
CA THR A 532 -89.84 27.51 -26.51
C THR A 532 -88.33 27.23 -26.45
N GLU A 533 -87.85 26.00 -26.22
CA GLU A 533 -87.63 24.91 -27.19
C GLU A 533 -86.67 25.23 -28.35
N VAL A 534 -85.51 24.55 -28.39
CA VAL A 534 -84.98 23.69 -29.50
C VAL A 534 -83.44 23.54 -29.39
N GLU A 535 -82.98 22.28 -29.38
CA GLU A 535 -81.66 21.70 -29.79
C GLU A 535 -80.36 22.53 -29.59
N SER A 536 -79.40 22.16 -28.72
CA SER A 536 -78.64 20.91 -28.50
C SER A 536 -77.48 20.63 -29.48
N GLU A 537 -76.24 20.76 -29.02
CA GLU A 537 -75.15 19.87 -29.39
C GLU A 537 -74.45 19.39 -28.09
N GLU A 538 -74.44 18.08 -27.87
CA GLU A 538 -73.69 17.43 -26.78
C GLU A 538 -72.27 17.14 -27.27
N ASP A 539 -71.29 17.97 -26.89
CA ASP A 539 -69.90 17.53 -26.91
C ASP A 539 -69.04 18.34 -25.91
N SER A 540 -67.89 17.77 -25.51
CA SER A 540 -66.87 18.41 -24.64
C SER A 540 -67.21 18.73 -23.15
N LYS A 541 -68.18 18.05 -22.52
CA LYS A 541 -68.17 17.88 -21.03
C LYS A 541 -67.49 16.58 -20.60
N GLN A 542 -66.23 16.40 -21.02
CA GLN A 542 -65.38 15.30 -20.54
C GLN A 542 -63.87 15.60 -20.65
N VAL A 543 -63.43 16.66 -19.97
CA VAL A 543 -62.08 16.69 -19.39
C VAL A 543 -62.29 16.63 -17.89
N GLN A 544 -62.19 15.43 -17.32
CA GLN A 544 -62.09 15.24 -15.88
C GLN A 544 -60.72 15.75 -15.42
N GLU A 545 -60.59 16.19 -14.16
CA GLU A 545 -59.28 16.16 -13.53
C GLU A 545 -58.72 14.73 -13.67
N LYS A 546 -57.56 14.62 -14.33
CA LYS A 546 -56.70 13.47 -14.07
C LYS A 546 -55.91 13.78 -12.83
N GLU A 547 -56.51 13.45 -11.68
CA GLU A 547 -55.73 12.96 -10.55
C GLU A 547 -54.84 11.83 -11.09
N MET A 548 -53.59 12.16 -11.43
CA MET A 548 -52.61 11.16 -11.79
C MET A 548 -52.22 10.48 -10.50
N GLN A 549 -52.80 9.30 -10.26
CA GLN A 549 -52.51 8.46 -9.11
C GLN A 549 -50.99 8.25 -9.02
N LEU A 550 -50.38 9.00 -8.10
CA LEU A 550 -49.02 8.80 -7.65
C LEU A 550 -48.97 7.42 -6.97
N THR A 551 -47.82 6.76 -7.05
CA THR A 551 -47.58 5.60 -6.17
C THR A 551 -47.20 6.09 -4.78
N ASP A 552 -47.40 5.27 -3.76
CA ASP A 552 -47.08 5.56 -2.35
C ASP A 552 -45.63 6.10 -2.20
N GLU A 553 -44.69 5.55 -2.97
CA GLU A 553 -43.30 6.03 -3.10
C GLU A 553 -43.18 7.50 -3.54
N GLU A 554 -44.04 7.96 -4.45
CA GLU A 554 -44.01 9.28 -5.05
C GLU A 554 -44.81 10.30 -4.24
N GLU A 555 -45.86 9.87 -3.53
CA GLU A 555 -46.51 10.70 -2.52
C GLU A 555 -45.52 11.03 -1.39
N ALA A 556 -44.73 10.06 -0.94
CA ALA A 556 -43.65 10.28 0.02
C ALA A 556 -42.55 11.22 -0.51
N ILE A 557 -42.18 11.13 -1.80
CA ILE A 557 -41.25 12.10 -2.41
C ILE A 557 -41.91 13.49 -2.51
N LYS A 558 -43.22 13.60 -2.77
CA LYS A 558 -43.93 14.90 -2.80
C LYS A 558 -43.92 15.55 -1.41
N ALA A 559 -44.24 14.78 -0.37
CA ALA A 559 -44.19 15.23 1.03
C ALA A 559 -42.78 15.69 1.43
N ASN A 560 -41.74 14.94 1.04
CA ASN A 560 -40.35 15.34 1.30
C ASN A 560 -39.95 16.67 0.60
N LEU A 561 -40.45 16.95 -0.60
CA LEU A 561 -40.14 18.17 -1.34
C LEU A 561 -40.93 19.40 -0.85
N LEU A 562 -42.12 19.21 -0.28
CA LEU A 562 -42.95 20.30 0.27
C LEU A 562 -42.67 20.55 1.76
N GLU A 563 -42.74 19.51 2.58
CA GLU A 563 -42.77 19.59 4.05
C GLU A 563 -41.44 19.15 4.70
N ASN A 564 -40.50 18.59 3.92
CA ASN A 564 -39.24 17.98 4.40
C ASN A 564 -39.42 16.78 5.34
N GLU A 565 -40.56 16.08 5.24
CA GLU A 565 -40.75 14.78 5.91
C GLU A 565 -39.67 13.75 5.51
N PRO A 566 -39.18 12.89 6.43
CA PRO A 566 -38.15 11.91 6.13
C PRO A 566 -38.64 10.86 5.12
N ILE A 567 -37.79 10.51 4.15
CA ILE A 567 -38.14 9.56 3.09
C ILE A 567 -38.16 8.12 3.65
N PRO A 568 -39.21 7.31 3.39
CA PRO A 568 -39.25 5.90 3.77
C PRO A 568 -38.07 5.09 3.19
N THR A 569 -37.54 4.15 3.98
CA THR A 569 -36.38 3.33 3.60
C THR A 569 -36.58 2.56 2.29
N GLU A 570 -37.81 2.07 2.04
CA GLU A 570 -38.20 1.38 0.79
C GLU A 570 -37.95 2.24 -0.47
N VAL A 571 -38.09 3.57 -0.36
CA VAL A 571 -37.81 4.52 -1.45
C VAL A 571 -36.31 4.81 -1.55
N LEU A 572 -35.60 4.87 -0.43
CA LEU A 572 -34.15 5.06 -0.40
C LEU A 572 -33.41 3.87 -1.04
N ASP A 573 -33.88 2.64 -0.84
CA ASP A 573 -33.33 1.41 -1.45
C ASP A 573 -33.38 1.42 -2.99
N ASN A 574 -34.40 2.05 -3.56
CA ASN A 574 -34.51 2.22 -5.02
C ASN A 574 -33.54 3.28 -5.59
N ILE A 575 -32.98 4.16 -4.75
CA ILE A 575 -32.28 5.39 -5.16
C ILE A 575 -30.79 5.37 -4.75
N VAL A 576 -30.50 5.29 -3.46
CA VAL A 576 -29.16 5.53 -2.90
C VAL A 576 -28.14 4.45 -3.29
N PRO A 577 -28.48 3.14 -3.28
CA PRO A 577 -27.55 2.09 -3.73
C PRO A 577 -27.08 2.22 -5.18
N GLU A 578 -27.82 2.94 -6.05
CA GLU A 578 -27.38 3.17 -7.44
C GLU A 578 -26.03 3.90 -7.49
N TRP A 579 -25.79 4.88 -6.63
CA TRP A 579 -24.59 5.73 -6.70
C TRP A 579 -23.33 5.05 -6.13
N TRP A 580 -23.49 4.11 -5.20
CA TRP A 580 -22.37 3.30 -4.71
C TRP A 580 -22.05 2.12 -5.64
N MET A 581 -23.06 1.47 -6.21
CA MET A 581 -22.91 0.17 -6.89
C MET A 581 -22.87 0.24 -8.43
N LYS A 582 -23.48 1.24 -9.07
CA LYS A 582 -23.55 1.33 -10.55
C LYS A 582 -22.44 2.23 -11.12
N GLU A 583 -21.98 1.88 -12.31
CA GLU A 583 -21.12 2.77 -13.11
C GLU A 583 -21.97 3.90 -13.74
N PRO A 584 -21.45 5.13 -13.89
CA PRO A 584 -20.06 5.55 -13.73
C PRO A 584 -19.64 5.99 -12.32
N PHE A 585 -20.58 6.05 -11.37
CA PHE A 585 -20.34 6.57 -10.01
C PHE A 585 -19.36 5.68 -9.24
N ARG A 586 -19.48 4.35 -9.36
CA ARG A 586 -18.61 3.37 -8.69
C ARG A 586 -17.12 3.56 -9.00
N SER A 587 -16.74 3.86 -10.25
CA SER A 587 -15.35 4.08 -10.65
C SER A 587 -14.86 5.53 -10.54
N THR A 588 -15.77 6.51 -10.61
CA THR A 588 -15.40 7.94 -10.66
C THR A 588 -15.46 8.64 -9.29
N GLY A 589 -16.40 8.25 -8.43
CA GLY A 589 -16.69 8.98 -7.19
C GLY A 589 -17.60 10.20 -7.39
N PHE A 590 -18.06 10.77 -6.28
CA PHE A 590 -19.06 11.85 -6.29
C PHE A 590 -19.04 12.69 -5.01
N ILE A 591 -19.64 13.88 -5.10
CA ILE A 591 -20.09 14.68 -3.97
C ILE A 591 -21.60 14.61 -3.91
N LEU A 592 -22.14 14.34 -2.72
CA LEU A 592 -23.56 14.33 -2.43
C LEU A 592 -23.93 15.63 -1.68
N ASP A 593 -24.85 16.40 -2.26
CA ASP A 593 -25.39 17.64 -1.69
C ASP A 593 -26.88 17.46 -1.38
N GLY A 594 -27.29 17.83 -0.17
CA GLY A 594 -28.67 17.69 0.30
C GLY A 594 -29.07 16.31 0.84
N PHE A 595 -28.12 15.41 1.10
CA PHE A 595 -28.36 14.14 1.80
C PHE A 595 -27.11 13.66 2.57
N PRO A 596 -27.25 13.08 3.77
CA PRO A 596 -28.49 13.02 4.58
C PRO A 596 -28.85 14.39 5.18
N ARG A 597 -30.14 14.63 5.39
CA ARG A 597 -30.72 15.79 6.11
C ARG A 597 -31.17 15.42 7.53
N THR A 598 -31.70 14.21 7.73
CA THR A 598 -32.25 13.75 9.03
C THR A 598 -31.39 12.64 9.64
N GLY A 599 -31.53 12.43 10.96
CA GLY A 599 -30.88 11.31 11.66
C GLY A 599 -31.27 9.95 11.09
N ASP A 600 -32.53 9.78 10.67
CA ASP A 600 -33.04 8.55 10.07
C ASP A 600 -32.36 8.25 8.71
N GLU A 601 -32.14 9.28 7.88
CA GLU A 601 -31.38 9.15 6.62
C GLU A 601 -29.90 8.81 6.87
N ALA A 602 -29.32 9.25 8.00
CA ALA A 602 -27.96 8.88 8.41
C ALA A 602 -27.89 7.45 8.98
N GLN A 603 -28.89 7.01 9.75
CA GLN A 603 -29.02 5.64 10.24
C GLN A 603 -29.23 4.66 9.05
N TYR A 604 -30.01 5.04 8.04
CA TYR A 604 -30.15 4.25 6.81
C TYR A 604 -28.80 3.98 6.13
N LEU A 605 -27.92 4.99 6.05
CA LEU A 605 -26.56 4.83 5.52
C LEU A 605 -25.68 3.93 6.40
N ALA A 606 -25.91 3.92 7.72
CA ALA A 606 -25.22 3.03 8.66
C ALA A 606 -25.64 1.57 8.46
N GLU A 607 -26.94 1.29 8.43
CA GLU A 607 -27.48 -0.07 8.28
C GLU A 607 -27.08 -0.71 6.93
N HIS A 608 -27.04 0.08 5.86
CA HIS A 608 -26.61 -0.38 4.53
C HIS A 608 -25.10 -0.27 4.29
N LEU A 609 -24.33 0.22 5.27
CA LEU A 609 -22.87 0.41 5.22
C LEU A 609 -22.40 1.22 3.98
N LEU A 610 -23.22 2.18 3.56
CA LEU A 610 -22.99 3.06 2.41
C LEU A 610 -22.12 4.27 2.81
N CYS A 611 -20.99 4.01 3.45
CA CYS A 611 -20.15 5.07 4.01
C CYS A 611 -19.60 6.00 2.92
N PRO A 612 -19.70 7.34 3.08
CA PRO A 612 -18.81 8.31 2.45
C PRO A 612 -17.42 8.30 3.11
N ASP A 613 -16.40 8.77 2.38
CA ASP A 613 -15.02 8.85 2.89
C ASP A 613 -14.78 10.03 3.83
N ALA A 614 -15.61 11.07 3.72
CA ALA A 614 -15.60 12.25 4.58
C ALA A 614 -16.93 12.99 4.52
N VAL A 615 -17.26 13.71 5.59
CA VAL A 615 -18.44 14.57 5.69
C VAL A 615 -17.98 16.00 5.88
N VAL A 616 -18.45 16.94 5.07
CA VAL A 616 -18.07 18.35 5.15
C VAL A 616 -19.23 19.15 5.73
N VAL A 617 -19.03 19.83 6.85
CA VAL A 617 -20.07 20.65 7.51
C VAL A 617 -19.76 22.13 7.29
N LEU A 618 -20.65 22.84 6.59
CA LEU A 618 -20.56 24.29 6.38
C LEU A 618 -21.30 25.05 7.48
N GLU A 619 -20.57 25.52 8.48
CA GLU A 619 -21.11 26.39 9.54
C GLU A 619 -21.40 27.79 9.01
N ALA A 620 -22.50 28.39 9.45
CA ALA A 620 -22.83 29.80 9.23
C ALA A 620 -23.40 30.38 10.53
N ASP A 621 -23.30 31.69 10.74
CA ASP A 621 -24.13 32.35 11.75
C ASP A 621 -25.51 32.66 11.13
N GLU A 622 -26.54 32.76 11.97
CA GLU A 622 -27.91 33.13 11.57
C GLU A 622 -27.93 34.44 10.75
N ASP A 623 -27.28 35.50 11.24
CA ASP A 623 -27.10 36.79 10.55
C ASP A 623 -26.54 36.60 9.12
N ASP A 624 -25.52 35.73 9.00
CA ASP A 624 -24.81 35.43 7.76
C ASP A 624 -25.72 34.70 6.75
N ILE A 625 -26.71 33.94 7.23
CA ILE A 625 -27.72 33.23 6.42
C ILE A 625 -28.84 34.19 5.98
N VAL A 626 -29.36 35.01 6.91
CA VAL A 626 -30.39 36.02 6.63
C VAL A 626 -29.91 37.00 5.55
N ASP A 627 -28.70 37.54 5.68
CA ASP A 627 -28.11 38.47 4.70
C ASP A 627 -27.92 37.86 3.29
N ARG A 628 -27.90 36.52 3.16
CA ARG A 628 -27.77 35.81 1.86
C ARG A 628 -29.12 35.51 1.23
N ILE A 629 -30.10 35.05 2.01
CA ILE A 629 -31.41 34.60 1.50
C ILE A 629 -32.35 35.78 1.29
N LEU A 630 -32.44 36.68 2.28
CA LEU A 630 -33.43 37.75 2.33
C LEU A 630 -33.50 38.61 1.06
N PRO A 631 -32.37 39.06 0.44
CA PRO A 631 -32.44 39.85 -0.80
C PRO A 631 -33.14 39.12 -1.95
N THR A 632 -33.02 37.80 -2.02
CA THR A 632 -33.64 36.97 -3.07
C THR A 632 -35.15 36.83 -2.83
N ARG A 633 -35.56 36.57 -1.58
CA ARG A 633 -37.00 36.50 -1.23
C ARG A 633 -37.70 37.86 -1.37
N VAL A 634 -37.06 38.95 -0.95
CA VAL A 634 -37.60 40.31 -1.10
C VAL A 634 -37.75 40.68 -2.58
N GLN A 635 -36.82 40.28 -3.46
CA GLN A 635 -37.00 40.45 -4.90
C GLN A 635 -38.22 39.67 -5.42
N LYS A 636 -38.37 38.39 -5.06
CA LYS A 636 -39.55 37.59 -5.45
C LYS A 636 -40.87 38.18 -4.90
N TRP A 637 -40.86 38.70 -3.68
CA TRP A 637 -42.00 39.39 -3.09
C TRP A 637 -42.37 40.66 -3.88
N HIS A 638 -41.40 41.51 -4.24
CA HIS A 638 -41.66 42.65 -5.14
C HIS A 638 -42.20 42.22 -6.50
N GLU A 639 -41.72 41.11 -7.07
CA GLU A 639 -42.21 40.55 -8.33
C GLU A 639 -43.66 40.01 -8.19
N LYS A 640 -44.01 39.33 -7.09
CA LYS A 640 -45.39 38.90 -6.80
C LYS A 640 -46.33 40.08 -6.55
N GLN A 641 -45.90 41.12 -5.82
CA GLN A 641 -46.69 42.34 -5.63
C GLN A 641 -46.87 43.12 -6.95
N ALA A 642 -45.87 43.15 -7.82
CA ALA A 642 -46.01 43.71 -9.16
C ALA A 642 -47.05 42.91 -9.99
N LYS A 643 -47.00 41.56 -9.96
CA LYS A 643 -48.04 40.71 -10.57
C LYS A 643 -49.44 41.00 -9.97
N LYS A 644 -49.59 41.09 -8.63
CA LYS A 644 -50.89 41.40 -7.98
C LYS A 644 -51.42 42.76 -8.41
N MET A 645 -50.56 43.78 -8.48
CA MET A 645 -50.95 45.13 -8.93
C MET A 645 -51.29 45.20 -10.42
N GLU A 646 -50.59 44.45 -11.29
CA GLU A 646 -50.98 44.31 -12.69
C GLU A 646 -52.31 43.55 -12.85
N LYS A 647 -52.55 42.46 -12.10
CA LYS A 647 -53.86 41.78 -12.04
C LYS A 647 -54.97 42.74 -11.56
N LYS A 648 -54.79 43.44 -10.42
CA LYS A 648 -55.73 44.43 -9.84
C LYS A 648 -56.06 45.55 -10.84
N LYS A 649 -55.05 46.07 -11.55
CA LYS A 649 -55.22 47.08 -12.60
C LYS A 649 -55.97 46.54 -13.83
N MET A 650 -55.63 45.34 -14.31
CA MET A 650 -56.30 44.70 -15.45
C MET A 650 -57.78 44.42 -15.15
N MET A 651 -58.11 44.00 -13.92
CA MET A 651 -59.49 43.81 -13.47
C MET A 651 -60.27 45.14 -13.41
N LYS A 652 -59.68 46.21 -12.86
CA LYS A 652 -60.31 47.55 -12.85
C LYS A 652 -60.53 48.07 -14.28
N GLU A 653 -59.53 47.93 -15.15
CA GLU A 653 -59.63 48.25 -16.57
C GLU A 653 -60.66 47.39 -17.34
N LEU A 654 -61.05 46.23 -16.81
CA LEU A 654 -62.09 45.37 -17.40
C LEU A 654 -63.49 45.76 -16.87
N LYS A 655 -63.63 45.97 -15.55
CA LYS A 655 -64.86 46.50 -14.91
C LYS A 655 -65.25 47.85 -15.54
N GLU A 656 -64.29 48.76 -15.76
CA GLU A 656 -64.52 50.05 -16.42
C GLU A 656 -64.98 49.92 -17.87
N LYS A 657 -64.40 49.01 -18.68
CA LYS A 657 -64.83 48.77 -20.07
C LYS A 657 -66.24 48.16 -20.15
N ILE A 658 -66.59 47.24 -19.25
CA ILE A 658 -67.95 46.67 -19.17
C ILE A 658 -68.97 47.76 -18.81
N ARG A 659 -68.61 48.63 -17.86
CA ARG A 659 -69.40 49.80 -17.46
C ARG A 659 -69.61 50.80 -18.60
N GLU A 660 -68.55 51.15 -19.35
CA GLU A 660 -68.67 52.00 -20.55
C GLU A 660 -69.62 51.39 -21.60
N GLU A 661 -69.55 50.08 -21.83
CA GLU A 661 -70.46 49.43 -22.79
C GLU A 661 -71.92 49.42 -22.30
N LEU A 662 -72.17 49.23 -21.00
CA LEU A 662 -73.51 49.32 -20.41
C LEU A 662 -74.08 50.74 -20.49
N ILE A 663 -73.29 51.76 -20.18
CA ILE A 663 -73.67 53.17 -20.32
C ILE A 663 -73.97 53.50 -21.79
N ALA A 664 -73.13 53.08 -22.73
CA ALA A 664 -73.36 53.29 -24.16
C ALA A 664 -74.65 52.62 -24.66
N ARG A 665 -74.93 51.38 -24.22
CA ARG A 665 -76.18 50.67 -24.50
C ARG A 665 -77.39 51.40 -23.91
N ARG A 666 -77.31 51.93 -22.68
CA ARG A 666 -78.41 52.66 -22.03
C ARG A 666 -78.67 54.04 -22.64
N ARG A 667 -77.61 54.81 -22.97
CA ARG A 667 -77.69 56.10 -23.68
C ARG A 667 -78.44 55.95 -25.01
N ALA A 668 -78.15 54.90 -25.77
CA ALA A 668 -78.87 54.60 -27.01
C ALA A 668 -80.36 54.29 -26.80
N VAL A 669 -80.74 53.69 -25.67
CA VAL A 669 -82.16 53.46 -25.30
C VAL A 669 -82.84 54.77 -24.90
N LEU A 670 -82.21 55.60 -24.04
CA LEU A 670 -82.78 56.88 -23.60
C LEU A 670 -83.05 57.81 -24.78
N ILE A 671 -82.10 57.97 -25.70
CA ILE A 671 -82.27 58.72 -26.96
C ILE A 671 -83.43 58.15 -27.79
N ALA A 672 -83.62 56.83 -27.83
CA ALA A 672 -84.73 56.17 -28.54
C ALA A 672 -86.10 56.30 -27.84
N GLU A 673 -86.15 56.59 -26.54
CA GLU A 673 -87.37 56.94 -25.81
C GLU A 673 -87.69 58.44 -25.97
N GLN A 674 -86.68 59.32 -25.87
CA GLN A 674 -86.82 60.77 -25.99
C GLN A 674 -87.26 61.19 -27.40
N THR A 675 -86.68 60.59 -28.45
CA THR A 675 -87.13 60.80 -29.84
C THR A 675 -88.54 60.30 -30.12
N LYS A 676 -89.02 59.23 -29.44
CA LYS A 676 -90.44 58.84 -29.47
C LYS A 676 -91.35 59.84 -28.76
N LYS A 677 -90.84 60.47 -27.69
CA LYS A 677 -91.55 61.43 -26.83
C LYS A 677 -91.73 62.78 -27.55
N SER A 678 -90.70 63.26 -28.25
CA SER A 678 -90.77 64.47 -29.09
C SER A 678 -91.63 64.25 -30.34
N MET A 679 -91.55 63.08 -31.01
CA MET A 679 -92.48 62.71 -32.09
C MET A 679 -93.97 62.66 -31.69
N ALA A 680 -94.30 62.74 -30.39
CA ALA A 680 -95.67 62.79 -29.88
C ALA A 680 -96.16 64.21 -29.49
N ARG A 681 -95.32 65.25 -29.60
CA ARG A 681 -95.69 66.66 -29.42
C ARG A 681 -95.29 67.48 -30.65
N PHE A 682 -96.29 67.99 -31.37
CA PHE A 682 -96.05 68.84 -32.55
C PHE A 682 -97.10 69.97 -32.59
N GLU A 683 -96.92 71.00 -31.77
CA GLU A 683 -97.67 72.26 -31.84
C GLU A 683 -96.93 73.38 -31.06
N ASP A 684 -96.51 74.41 -31.81
CA ASP A 684 -96.07 75.77 -31.44
C ASP A 684 -94.93 76.06 -30.43
N LEU A 685 -94.03 76.96 -30.90
CA LEU A 685 -93.06 77.86 -30.23
C LEU A 685 -91.56 77.48 -30.15
N ASP A 686 -90.78 78.45 -30.65
CA ASP A 686 -89.42 78.94 -30.34
C ASP A 686 -88.17 78.00 -30.34
N GLU A 687 -87.18 78.38 -31.16
CA GLU A 687 -85.87 77.73 -31.35
C GLU A 687 -84.81 78.28 -30.36
N GLU A 688 -84.83 77.89 -29.08
CA GLU A 688 -83.77 78.30 -28.12
C GLU A 688 -83.70 77.39 -26.85
N ASP A 689 -83.58 76.05 -26.97
CA ASP A 689 -83.42 75.11 -25.82
C ASP A 689 -82.70 73.76 -26.15
N ASP A 690 -81.89 73.67 -27.22
CA ASP A 690 -81.21 72.40 -27.61
C ASP A 690 -80.06 71.96 -26.66
N GLU A 691 -79.56 72.83 -25.77
CA GLU A 691 -78.44 72.49 -24.86
C GLU A 691 -78.90 71.82 -23.54
N GLU A 692 -80.12 72.07 -23.04
CA GLU A 692 -80.60 71.42 -21.80
C GLU A 692 -81.01 69.94 -22.00
N GLU A 693 -81.33 69.48 -23.22
CA GLU A 693 -81.77 68.09 -23.47
C GLU A 693 -80.62 67.04 -23.48
N GLU A 694 -79.35 67.41 -23.66
CA GLU A 694 -78.22 66.46 -23.49
C GLU A 694 -77.83 66.30 -22.02
N ASP A 695 -77.82 67.39 -21.24
CA ASP A 695 -77.52 67.38 -19.80
C ASP A 695 -78.51 66.49 -19.02
N ASP A 696 -79.81 66.52 -19.37
CA ASP A 696 -80.85 65.68 -18.76
C ASP A 696 -80.60 64.17 -19.00
N ILE A 697 -80.00 63.79 -20.14
CA ILE A 697 -79.63 62.38 -20.45
C ILE A 697 -78.37 61.98 -19.69
N GLU A 698 -77.35 62.84 -19.65
CA GLU A 698 -76.10 62.56 -18.94
C GLU A 698 -76.33 62.43 -17.42
N ALA A 699 -77.20 63.27 -16.85
CA ALA A 699 -77.61 63.19 -15.44
C ALA A 699 -78.32 61.88 -15.09
N ILE A 700 -79.22 61.38 -15.95
CA ILE A 700 -79.87 60.07 -15.76
C ILE A 700 -78.85 58.93 -15.83
N LEU A 701 -77.80 59.04 -16.67
CA LEU A 701 -76.75 58.04 -16.77
C LEU A 701 -75.81 58.04 -15.56
N GLU A 702 -75.49 59.19 -14.97
CA GLU A 702 -74.77 59.25 -13.68
C GLU A 702 -75.62 58.74 -12.49
N GLU A 703 -76.96 58.87 -12.53
CA GLU A 703 -77.85 58.35 -11.47
C GLU A 703 -78.15 56.84 -11.60
N GLU A 704 -78.30 56.29 -12.82
CA GLU A 704 -78.44 54.84 -13.04
C GLU A 704 -77.13 54.06 -12.95
N PHE A 705 -76.01 54.69 -13.34
CA PHE A 705 -74.66 54.14 -13.19
C PHE A 705 -73.82 55.08 -12.32
N PRO A 706 -74.07 55.16 -10.99
CA PRO A 706 -73.20 55.90 -10.10
C PRO A 706 -71.77 55.36 -10.22
N ARG A 707 -70.75 56.20 -10.02
CA ARG A 707 -69.38 55.69 -9.88
C ARG A 707 -69.35 54.85 -8.62
N GLU A 708 -68.93 53.59 -8.75
CA GLU A 708 -68.53 52.82 -7.59
C GLU A 708 -67.20 53.44 -7.14
N ASP A 709 -67.24 54.11 -5.99
CA ASP A 709 -66.04 54.56 -5.31
C ASP A 709 -65.33 53.29 -4.80
N ASP A 710 -64.43 52.74 -5.63
CA ASP A 710 -63.60 51.56 -5.35
C ASP A 710 -62.71 51.71 -4.08
N ASP A 711 -62.75 52.87 -3.42
CA ASP A 711 -62.10 53.23 -2.15
C ASP A 711 -62.64 52.41 -0.94
N ALA A 712 -63.41 51.34 -1.16
CA ALA A 712 -64.11 50.55 -0.15
C ALA A 712 -63.43 49.23 0.24
N GLU A 713 -62.50 48.72 -0.58
CA GLU A 713 -61.71 47.50 -0.31
C GLU A 713 -60.21 47.73 -0.51
N ASP A 714 -59.69 48.75 0.19
CA ASP A 714 -58.28 48.76 0.61
C ASP A 714 -58.08 47.62 1.64
N GLU A 715 -57.84 46.40 1.16
CA GLU A 715 -57.11 45.39 1.93
C GLU A 715 -55.84 46.05 2.49
N GLU A 716 -55.48 45.81 3.76
CA GLU A 716 -54.25 46.35 4.33
C GLU A 716 -53.03 45.69 3.68
N GLU A 717 -52.56 46.26 2.55
CA GLU A 717 -51.46 45.73 1.74
C GLU A 717 -50.19 45.61 2.59
N GLU A 718 -49.64 44.37 2.68
CA GLU A 718 -48.51 44.01 3.54
C GLU A 718 -47.34 44.99 3.34
N GLN A 719 -46.94 45.72 4.39
CA GLN A 719 -45.86 46.69 4.27
C GLN A 719 -44.52 45.98 4.09
N GLU A 720 -43.61 46.56 3.30
CA GLU A 720 -42.29 45.99 3.01
C GLU A 720 -41.48 45.67 4.28
N SER A 721 -41.64 46.48 5.34
CA SER A 721 -41.07 46.22 6.67
C SER A 721 -41.56 44.92 7.29
N ASP A 722 -42.86 44.67 7.18
CA ASP A 722 -43.58 43.64 7.92
C ASP A 722 -43.40 42.30 7.18
N ALA A 723 -43.43 42.35 5.85
CA ALA A 723 -42.99 41.27 4.96
C ALA A 723 -41.53 40.87 5.24
N ILE A 724 -40.62 41.84 5.43
CA ILE A 724 -39.22 41.58 5.76
C ILE A 724 -39.06 40.95 7.14
N GLU A 725 -39.78 41.41 8.17
CA GLU A 725 -39.70 40.82 9.52
C GLU A 725 -40.29 39.40 9.55
N ARG A 726 -41.41 39.15 8.85
CA ARG A 726 -41.96 37.80 8.64
C ARG A 726 -40.97 36.89 7.92
N MET A 727 -40.44 37.32 6.76
CA MET A 727 -39.46 36.55 5.99
C MET A 727 -38.18 36.26 6.78
N LYS A 728 -37.75 37.16 7.68
CA LYS A 728 -36.65 36.89 8.62
C LYS A 728 -37.01 35.80 9.62
N SER A 729 -38.17 35.91 10.28
CA SER A 729 -38.63 34.92 11.27
C SER A 729 -38.71 33.51 10.65
N GLU A 730 -39.24 33.39 9.43
CA GLU A 730 -39.27 32.12 8.68
C GLU A 730 -37.87 31.56 8.35
N ILE A 731 -36.87 32.44 8.11
CA ILE A 731 -35.49 32.02 7.85
C ILE A 731 -34.82 31.58 9.16
N SER A 732 -35.03 32.28 10.27
CA SER A 732 -34.51 31.92 11.59
C SER A 732 -35.06 30.57 12.08
N GLU A 733 -36.38 30.35 11.97
CA GLU A 733 -37.03 29.09 12.39
C GLU A 733 -36.58 27.89 11.52
N LYS A 734 -36.38 28.10 10.21
CA LYS A 734 -35.76 27.09 9.33
C LYS A 734 -34.26 26.88 9.61
N TYR A 735 -33.54 27.91 10.06
CA TYR A 735 -32.15 27.78 10.47
C TYR A 735 -31.99 26.99 11.78
N GLU A 736 -32.85 27.22 12.79
CA GLU A 736 -32.81 26.44 14.04
C GLU A 736 -33.12 24.95 13.80
N THR A 737 -34.12 24.65 12.97
CA THR A 737 -34.50 23.27 12.60
C THR A 737 -33.46 22.58 11.72
N ASP A 738 -32.85 23.28 10.76
CA ASP A 738 -31.68 22.79 10.01
C ASP A 738 -30.53 22.41 10.96
N ILE A 739 -30.15 23.30 11.88
CA ILE A 739 -29.00 23.10 12.77
C ILE A 739 -29.23 21.90 13.71
N ALA A 740 -30.43 21.76 14.28
CA ALA A 740 -30.77 20.59 15.10
C ALA A 740 -30.71 19.29 14.29
N SER A 741 -31.20 19.29 13.06
CA SER A 741 -31.16 18.12 12.17
C SER A 741 -29.74 17.73 11.79
N ILE A 742 -28.89 18.72 11.49
CA ILE A 742 -27.46 18.52 11.19
C ILE A 742 -26.71 17.96 12.40
N GLN A 743 -27.01 18.41 13.62
CA GLN A 743 -26.40 17.86 14.84
C GLN A 743 -26.72 16.37 15.02
N ASN A 744 -27.99 15.97 14.85
CA ASN A 744 -28.38 14.55 14.89
C ASN A 744 -27.66 13.72 13.81
N VAL A 745 -27.55 14.25 12.58
CA VAL A 745 -26.79 13.62 11.49
C VAL A 745 -25.30 13.48 11.83
N GLN A 746 -24.70 14.48 12.49
CA GLN A 746 -23.30 14.41 12.92
C GLN A 746 -23.09 13.35 14.01
N GLU A 747 -24.01 13.19 14.97
CA GLU A 747 -23.92 12.15 16.00
C GLU A 747 -24.01 10.74 15.41
N GLU A 748 -24.92 10.47 14.47
CA GLU A 748 -25.01 9.16 13.81
C GLU A 748 -23.77 8.83 12.95
N LEU A 749 -23.25 9.82 12.21
CA LEU A 749 -22.08 9.62 11.35
C LEU A 749 -20.76 9.52 12.15
N GLU A 750 -20.71 10.03 13.38
CA GLU A 750 -19.58 9.84 14.30
C GLU A 750 -19.49 8.38 14.82
N LYS A 751 -20.64 7.71 15.05
CA LYS A 751 -20.67 6.28 15.43
C LYS A 751 -20.06 5.37 14.37
N LEU A 752 -20.12 5.77 13.11
CA LEU A 752 -19.47 5.09 11.97
C LEU A 752 -17.98 5.43 11.81
N LEU A 753 -17.40 6.24 12.70
CA LEU A 753 -16.02 6.73 12.65
C LEU A 753 -15.68 7.50 11.35
N ILE A 754 -16.68 8.13 10.72
CA ILE A 754 -16.51 8.87 9.47
C ILE A 754 -15.91 10.26 9.76
N PRO A 755 -14.82 10.68 9.10
CA PRO A 755 -14.14 11.93 9.44
C PRO A 755 -14.95 13.17 9.05
N GLN A 756 -15.29 13.98 10.04
CA GLN A 756 -16.05 15.22 9.88
C GLN A 756 -15.13 16.43 9.68
N ILE A 757 -15.45 17.23 8.66
CA ILE A 757 -14.63 18.33 8.16
C ILE A 757 -15.42 19.63 8.27
N ILE A 758 -15.41 20.21 9.48
CA ILE A 758 -16.07 21.48 9.78
C ILE A 758 -15.36 22.65 9.08
N ILE A 759 -16.11 23.54 8.42
CA ILE A 759 -15.61 24.73 7.73
C ILE A 759 -16.57 25.92 7.91
N SER A 760 -16.08 27.00 8.48
CA SER A 760 -16.83 28.26 8.64
C SER A 760 -17.05 29.00 7.31
N SER A 761 -18.31 29.23 6.95
CA SER A 761 -18.75 29.90 5.72
C SER A 761 -18.75 31.44 5.80
N LYS A 762 -18.29 32.05 6.90
CA LYS A 762 -18.24 33.52 7.16
C LYS A 762 -17.28 34.31 6.24
N ARG A 763 -16.82 33.69 5.14
CA ARG A 763 -15.88 34.25 4.16
C ARG A 763 -16.49 34.14 2.77
N LYS A 764 -16.03 34.99 1.84
CA LYS A 764 -16.48 34.94 0.44
C LYS A 764 -16.31 33.52 -0.13
N SER A 765 -17.31 33.05 -0.87
CA SER A 765 -17.41 31.67 -1.40
C SER A 765 -16.09 31.08 -1.93
N HIS A 766 -15.35 31.81 -2.78
CA HIS A 766 -14.07 31.34 -3.33
C HIS A 766 -12.97 31.07 -2.28
N ILE A 767 -13.03 31.71 -1.10
CA ILE A 767 -12.13 31.46 0.03
C ILE A 767 -12.55 30.17 0.76
N VAL A 768 -13.84 30.00 0.99
CA VAL A 768 -14.43 28.77 1.59
C VAL A 768 -14.13 27.57 0.69
N CYS A 769 -14.36 27.69 -0.62
CA CYS A 769 -13.98 26.72 -1.65
C CYS A 769 -12.48 26.37 -1.61
N TYR A 770 -11.60 27.37 -1.44
CA TYR A 770 -10.15 27.13 -1.30
C TYR A 770 -9.80 26.40 0.00
N GLN A 771 -10.45 26.73 1.13
CA GLN A 771 -10.26 26.05 2.41
C GLN A 771 -10.75 24.60 2.37
N LEU A 772 -11.93 24.37 1.78
CA LEU A 772 -12.52 23.06 1.49
C LEU A 772 -11.59 22.20 0.65
N TYR A 773 -11.13 22.73 -0.50
CA TYR A 773 -10.13 22.05 -1.31
C TYR A 773 -8.84 21.79 -0.53
N LYS A 774 -8.35 22.73 0.29
CA LYS A 774 -7.12 22.52 1.08
C LYS A 774 -7.27 21.36 2.06
N LYS A 775 -8.40 21.25 2.79
CA LYS A 775 -8.63 20.13 3.72
C LYS A 775 -8.79 18.79 2.99
N LEU A 776 -9.57 18.74 1.91
CA LEU A 776 -9.79 17.51 1.13
C LEU A 776 -8.60 17.09 0.25
N LYS A 777 -7.70 18.01 -0.10
CA LYS A 777 -6.53 17.73 -0.96
C LYS A 777 -5.68 16.56 -0.45
N ASP A 778 -5.47 16.47 0.85
CA ASP A 778 -4.59 15.45 1.42
C ASP A 778 -5.27 14.07 1.47
N LEU A 779 -6.61 14.02 1.55
CA LEU A 779 -7.38 12.79 1.35
C LEU A 779 -7.33 12.33 -0.12
N VAL A 780 -7.46 13.27 -1.06
CA VAL A 780 -7.43 12.98 -2.51
C VAL A 780 -6.04 12.55 -2.98
N GLU A 781 -4.98 13.32 -2.68
CA GLU A 781 -3.64 12.99 -3.17
C GLU A 781 -3.11 11.67 -2.59
N ASN A 782 -3.38 11.38 -1.31
CA ASN A 782 -2.86 10.17 -0.66
C ASN A 782 -3.72 8.91 -0.91
N ARG A 783 -4.89 9.05 -1.57
CA ARG A 783 -5.86 7.96 -1.79
C ARG A 783 -5.27 6.70 -2.41
N GLU A 784 -4.40 6.85 -3.42
CA GLU A 784 -3.73 5.73 -4.09
C GLU A 784 -2.77 4.95 -3.19
N SER A 785 -2.33 5.56 -2.09
CA SER A 785 -1.40 4.99 -1.11
C SER A 785 -2.07 4.62 0.21
N ILE A 786 -3.41 4.70 0.32
CA ILE A 786 -4.12 4.60 1.61
C ILE A 786 -3.84 3.27 2.35
N PHE A 787 -3.61 2.18 1.63
CA PHE A 787 -3.28 0.86 2.19
C PHE A 787 -1.76 0.62 2.33
N GLU A 788 -0.90 1.37 1.63
CA GLU A 788 0.55 1.14 1.69
C GLU A 788 1.11 1.42 3.09
N LYS A 789 2.15 0.67 3.46
CA LYS A 789 2.87 0.82 4.73
C LYS A 789 4.35 1.10 4.47
N CYS A 790 4.85 2.12 5.14
CA CYS A 790 6.25 2.52 5.14
C CYS A 790 6.75 2.50 6.57
N TYR A 791 7.81 1.75 6.84
CA TYR A 791 8.46 1.72 8.15
C TYR A 791 9.76 2.53 8.09
N PRO A 792 9.96 3.53 8.97
CA PRO A 792 11.27 4.18 9.10
C PRO A 792 12.29 3.14 9.58
N LEU A 793 13.54 3.26 9.15
CA LEU A 793 14.65 2.42 9.62
C LEU A 793 15.82 3.30 10.07
N SER A 794 16.62 2.79 11.01
CA SER A 794 17.94 3.36 11.27
C SER A 794 18.91 2.98 10.15
N PHE A 795 19.89 3.86 9.86
CA PHE A 795 20.87 3.63 8.80
C PHE A 795 21.73 2.35 9.02
N PRO A 796 22.16 1.99 10.25
CA PRO A 796 22.83 0.72 10.51
C PRO A 796 21.93 -0.49 10.22
N LEU A 797 20.66 -0.47 10.66
CA LEU A 797 19.72 -1.58 10.48
C LEU A 797 19.40 -1.81 9.00
N ALA A 798 19.12 -0.74 8.26
CA ALA A 798 18.92 -0.79 6.81
C ALA A 798 20.11 -1.43 6.08
N ARG A 799 21.35 -1.13 6.49
CA ARG A 799 22.55 -1.75 5.91
C ARG A 799 22.73 -3.21 6.32
N LYS A 800 22.40 -3.59 7.56
CA LYS A 800 22.36 -5.01 8.01
C LYS A 800 21.35 -5.81 7.16
N MET A 801 20.13 -5.32 7.00
CA MET A 801 19.05 -5.98 6.22
C MET A 801 19.44 -6.21 4.75
N ILE A 802 20.04 -5.21 4.09
CA ILE A 802 20.50 -5.34 2.70
C ILE A 802 21.72 -6.28 2.61
N GLY A 803 22.68 -6.17 3.53
CA GLY A 803 23.88 -7.01 3.53
C GLY A 803 23.59 -8.50 3.76
N LEU A 804 22.60 -8.81 4.60
CA LEU A 804 22.10 -10.16 4.84
C LEU A 804 21.08 -10.63 3.79
N SER A 805 20.77 -9.80 2.78
CA SER A 805 19.76 -10.05 1.73
C SER A 805 18.33 -10.30 2.25
N TYR A 806 18.02 -9.91 3.49
CA TYR A 806 16.69 -10.05 4.10
C TYR A 806 15.66 -9.11 3.45
N LYS A 807 16.10 -7.92 3.01
CA LYS A 807 15.33 -6.99 2.19
C LYS A 807 16.20 -6.46 1.06
N HIS A 808 15.59 -6.11 -0.06
CA HIS A 808 16.33 -5.68 -1.25
C HIS A 808 16.63 -4.17 -1.21
N PRO A 809 17.74 -3.70 -1.82
CA PRO A 809 17.90 -2.28 -2.10
C PRO A 809 16.83 -1.83 -3.12
N SER A 810 16.37 -0.58 -3.00
CA SER A 810 15.40 0.00 -3.92
C SER A 810 15.86 -0.05 -5.39
N ASN A 811 14.90 -0.09 -6.32
CA ASN A 811 15.12 0.17 -7.74
C ASN A 811 15.69 1.58 -8.03
N PHE A 812 15.57 2.51 -7.09
CA PHE A 812 16.21 3.82 -7.11
C PHE A 812 17.61 3.80 -6.45
N GLY A 813 18.06 2.66 -5.93
CA GLY A 813 19.32 2.50 -5.20
C GLY A 813 19.35 3.38 -3.96
N GLN A 814 20.22 4.39 -3.99
CA GLN A 814 20.35 5.42 -2.94
C GLN A 814 20.00 6.83 -3.47
N TRP A 815 19.24 6.92 -4.57
CA TRP A 815 18.64 8.17 -5.00
C TRP A 815 17.39 8.45 -4.17
N ASP A 816 17.26 9.68 -3.69
CA ASP A 816 16.08 10.20 -2.98
C ASP A 816 14.91 10.33 -3.98
N PRO A 817 13.84 9.51 -3.87
CA PRO A 817 12.73 9.55 -4.82
C PRO A 817 11.96 10.87 -4.83
N VAL A 818 11.94 11.62 -3.71
CA VAL A 818 11.23 12.90 -3.66
C VAL A 818 12.02 13.93 -4.48
N ARG A 819 13.32 14.11 -4.22
CA ARG A 819 14.14 15.06 -4.99
C ARG A 819 14.25 14.72 -6.47
N LEU A 820 14.29 13.43 -6.81
CA LEU A 820 14.30 13.00 -8.21
C LEU A 820 13.01 13.47 -8.94
N SER A 821 11.86 13.48 -8.25
CA SER A 821 10.59 13.95 -8.81
C SER A 821 10.50 15.48 -8.92
N GLU A 822 11.25 16.20 -8.07
CA GLU A 822 11.43 17.65 -8.15
C GLU A 822 12.42 18.07 -9.25
N GLY A 823 13.11 17.10 -9.87
CA GLY A 823 14.04 17.29 -10.99
C GLY A 823 15.53 17.32 -10.60
N ASP A 824 15.87 16.94 -9.37
CA ASP A 824 17.25 16.96 -8.87
C ASP A 824 18.04 15.73 -9.39
N VAL A 825 19.02 15.96 -10.28
CA VAL A 825 19.77 14.91 -10.99
C VAL A 825 21.15 14.65 -10.38
N ILE A 826 21.32 14.89 -9.08
CA ILE A 826 22.56 14.67 -8.33
C ILE A 826 22.31 13.58 -7.27
N LYS A 827 23.07 12.47 -7.35
CA LYS A 827 23.01 11.43 -6.31
C LYS A 827 23.55 12.00 -4.99
N PRO A 828 22.81 11.89 -3.87
CA PRO A 828 23.32 12.27 -2.55
C PRO A 828 24.60 11.50 -2.21
N TYR A 829 25.61 12.19 -1.67
CA TYR A 829 26.89 11.57 -1.33
C TYR A 829 26.96 11.28 0.16
N GLN A 830 26.90 9.99 0.49
CA GLN A 830 26.96 9.51 1.86
C GLN A 830 28.41 9.42 2.34
N HIS A 831 28.77 10.31 3.27
CA HIS A 831 29.88 10.13 4.21
C HIS A 831 29.35 9.55 5.53
N GLN A 832 30.25 9.27 6.48
CA GLN A 832 29.84 8.91 7.85
C GLN A 832 29.14 10.09 8.54
N ASP A 833 29.52 11.33 8.20
CA ASP A 833 29.01 12.57 8.78
C ASP A 833 27.74 13.13 8.08
N THR A 834 27.10 12.37 7.18
CA THR A 834 25.88 12.80 6.48
C THR A 834 24.72 11.89 6.86
N PRO A 835 23.69 12.38 7.58
CA PRO A 835 22.54 11.58 7.92
C PRO A 835 21.81 11.17 6.64
N SER A 836 21.29 9.94 6.64
CA SER A 836 20.36 9.46 5.62
C SER A 836 19.30 8.66 6.31
N TYR A 837 18.05 8.92 5.95
CA TYR A 837 16.87 8.40 6.62
C TYR A 837 16.28 7.30 5.73
N PRO A 838 16.56 6.01 5.96
CA PRO A 838 15.98 4.95 5.15
C PRO A 838 14.54 4.62 5.53
N VAL A 839 13.82 4.05 4.57
CA VAL A 839 12.45 3.56 4.72
C VAL A 839 12.34 2.17 4.10
N LEU A 840 11.76 1.23 4.83
CA LEU A 840 11.28 -0.02 4.28
C LEU A 840 9.87 0.19 3.71
N HIS A 841 9.71 -0.03 2.41
CA HIS A 841 8.41 -0.07 1.74
C HIS A 841 8.29 -1.39 0.97
N ARG A 842 7.32 -2.21 1.38
CA ARG A 842 7.17 -3.62 0.96
C ARG A 842 8.47 -4.42 1.20
N ASN A 843 9.13 -4.91 0.14
CA ASN A 843 10.41 -5.65 0.23
C ASN A 843 11.63 -4.83 -0.22
N CYS A 844 11.51 -3.50 -0.35
CA CYS A 844 12.58 -2.61 -0.81
C CYS A 844 12.92 -1.54 0.23
N VAL A 845 14.22 -1.30 0.44
CA VAL A 845 14.75 -0.22 1.28
C VAL A 845 15.10 0.99 0.40
N TYR A 846 14.49 2.12 0.70
CA TYR A 846 14.69 3.43 0.08
C TYR A 846 15.54 4.32 0.99
N PHE A 847 16.21 5.34 0.43
CA PHE A 847 17.09 6.24 1.19
C PHE A 847 16.73 7.70 0.90
N PHE A 848 16.50 8.49 1.96
CA PHE A 848 16.16 9.91 1.87
C PHE A 848 17.26 10.80 2.46
N THR A 849 17.25 12.07 2.06
CA THR A 849 18.22 13.11 2.43
C THR A 849 17.75 14.04 3.55
N SER A 850 16.45 14.05 3.86
CA SER A 850 15.82 14.84 4.93
C SER A 850 14.77 13.97 5.62
N LYS A 851 14.51 14.25 6.90
CA LYS A 851 13.37 13.72 7.67
C LYS A 851 12.04 14.07 6.96
N GLU A 852 11.95 15.29 6.42
CA GLU A 852 10.81 15.77 5.62
C GLU A 852 10.62 14.97 4.32
N ASN A 853 11.71 14.64 3.62
CA ASN A 853 11.67 13.84 2.39
C ASN A 853 11.23 12.39 2.66
N ARG A 854 11.66 11.83 3.80
CA ARG A 854 11.12 10.55 4.30
C ARG A 854 9.62 10.66 4.52
N GLU A 855 9.16 11.65 5.27
CA GLU A 855 7.75 11.75 5.70
C GLU A 855 6.79 12.09 4.54
N THR A 856 7.22 12.94 3.60
CA THR A 856 6.47 13.21 2.36
C THR A 856 6.39 11.99 1.45
N PHE A 857 7.41 11.12 1.42
CA PHE A 857 7.33 9.82 0.77
C PHE A 857 6.42 8.84 1.54
N MET A 858 6.51 8.78 2.87
CA MET A 858 5.70 7.88 3.71
C MET A 858 4.20 8.14 3.55
N LYS A 859 3.79 9.40 3.38
CA LYS A 859 2.39 9.79 3.12
C LYS A 859 1.87 9.32 1.75
N ASN A 860 2.74 9.21 0.74
CA ASN A 860 2.33 8.84 -0.62
C ASN A 860 3.46 8.18 -1.44
N PRO A 861 3.88 6.94 -1.11
CA PRO A 861 4.97 6.27 -1.82
C PRO A 861 4.66 6.08 -3.31
N ILE A 862 3.43 5.72 -3.68
CA ILE A 862 3.07 5.37 -5.07
C ILE A 862 3.34 6.53 -6.04
N LYS A 863 3.05 7.77 -5.64
CA LYS A 863 3.33 9.00 -6.41
C LYS A 863 4.81 9.08 -6.84
N TYR A 864 5.75 8.81 -5.93
CA TYR A 864 7.18 8.86 -6.22
C TYR A 864 7.72 7.57 -6.86
N LEU A 865 7.02 6.43 -6.71
CA LEU A 865 7.42 5.16 -7.32
C LEU A 865 7.01 5.02 -8.79
N ARG A 866 5.99 5.76 -9.23
CA ARG A 866 5.56 5.84 -10.64
C ARG A 866 6.53 6.59 -11.55
N GLN A 867 7.45 7.39 -11.00
CA GLN A 867 8.39 8.18 -11.80
C GLN A 867 9.40 7.30 -12.56
N PRO A 868 9.96 7.76 -13.70
CA PRO A 868 10.96 6.99 -14.43
C PRO A 868 12.22 6.75 -13.57
N LYS A 869 12.63 5.48 -13.44
CA LYS A 869 13.80 5.07 -12.67
C LYS A 869 15.08 5.79 -13.16
N PRO A 870 15.98 6.23 -12.26
CA PRO A 870 17.18 6.95 -12.64
C PRO A 870 18.09 6.05 -13.49
N LYS A 871 18.56 6.57 -14.63
CA LYS A 871 19.52 5.87 -15.49
C LYS A 871 20.88 5.81 -14.79
N PRO A 872 21.66 4.71 -14.93
CA PRO A 872 23.00 4.63 -14.35
C PRO A 872 23.88 5.78 -14.86
N THR A 873 24.44 6.55 -13.93
CA THR A 873 25.28 7.71 -14.22
C THR A 873 26.62 7.26 -14.78
N VAL A 874 27.01 7.81 -15.94
CA VAL A 874 28.38 7.65 -16.45
C VAL A 874 29.31 8.46 -15.51
N PRO A 875 30.30 7.83 -14.85
CA PRO A 875 31.08 8.50 -13.81
C PRO A 875 31.89 9.68 -14.36
N VAL A 876 31.61 10.88 -13.85
CA VAL A 876 32.16 12.11 -14.41
C VAL A 876 33.57 12.36 -13.86
N LYS A 877 34.58 12.28 -14.73
CA LYS A 877 35.97 12.60 -14.41
C LYS A 877 36.24 14.08 -14.71
N ILE A 878 36.49 14.89 -13.69
CA ILE A 878 36.82 16.32 -13.82
C ILE A 878 38.28 16.54 -13.38
N ALA A 879 39.02 17.39 -14.07
CA ALA A 879 40.32 17.89 -13.59
C ALA A 879 40.27 19.40 -13.33
N ILE A 880 40.93 19.85 -12.25
CA ILE A 880 41.03 21.27 -11.89
C ILE A 880 42.51 21.65 -11.81
N VAL A 881 42.93 22.45 -12.78
CA VAL A 881 44.33 22.81 -13.02
C VAL A 881 44.50 24.31 -12.71
N GLY A 882 45.69 24.71 -12.25
CA GLY A 882 45.93 26.10 -11.87
C GLY A 882 47.24 26.31 -11.11
N PRO A 883 47.81 27.53 -11.16
CA PRO A 883 49.06 27.88 -10.49
C PRO A 883 48.96 27.76 -8.96
N PRO A 884 50.08 27.81 -8.22
CA PRO A 884 50.05 27.82 -6.75
C PRO A 884 49.16 28.94 -6.20
N LYS A 885 48.44 28.67 -5.10
CA LYS A 885 47.52 29.59 -4.39
C LYS A 885 46.32 30.13 -5.23
N SER A 886 46.07 29.57 -6.42
CA SER A 886 44.86 29.83 -7.22
C SER A 886 43.54 29.53 -6.50
N GLY A 887 43.55 28.58 -5.55
CA GLY A 887 42.36 28.08 -4.86
C GLY A 887 41.84 26.74 -5.37
N LYS A 888 42.53 26.08 -6.33
CA LYS A 888 42.10 24.80 -6.92
C LYS A 888 41.63 23.75 -5.90
N THR A 889 42.36 23.57 -4.80
CA THR A 889 42.01 22.63 -3.72
C THR A 889 40.68 22.97 -3.03
N THR A 890 40.39 24.25 -2.79
CA THR A 890 39.12 24.73 -2.22
C THR A 890 37.97 24.56 -3.22
N VAL A 891 38.22 24.86 -4.49
CA VAL A 891 37.24 24.68 -5.58
C VAL A 891 36.94 23.20 -5.78
N ALA A 892 37.96 22.33 -5.79
CA ALA A 892 37.82 20.87 -5.88
C ALA A 892 37.08 20.28 -4.68
N LYS A 893 37.36 20.73 -3.44
CA LYS A 893 36.56 20.36 -2.26
C LYS A 893 35.08 20.74 -2.44
N LYS A 894 34.79 21.93 -2.98
CA LYS A 894 33.40 22.37 -3.18
C LYS A 894 32.70 21.66 -4.34
N PHE A 895 33.38 21.34 -5.44
CA PHE A 895 32.82 20.46 -6.47
C PHE A 895 32.52 19.05 -5.93
N ALA A 896 33.42 18.48 -5.13
CA ALA A 896 33.20 17.19 -4.48
C ALA A 896 31.97 17.21 -3.56
N SER A 897 31.85 18.20 -2.67
CA SER A 897 30.70 18.29 -1.75
C SER A 897 29.37 18.65 -2.43
N THR A 898 29.39 19.40 -3.53
CA THR A 898 28.15 19.82 -4.22
C THR A 898 27.65 18.80 -5.26
N TYR A 899 28.53 18.00 -5.87
CA TYR A 899 28.15 17.04 -6.91
C TYR A 899 28.37 15.56 -6.52
N GLY A 900 28.78 15.29 -5.27
CA GLY A 900 28.99 13.94 -4.77
C GLY A 900 30.15 13.18 -5.42
N LEU A 901 31.16 13.91 -5.89
CA LEU A 901 32.31 13.38 -6.61
C LEU A 901 33.49 13.15 -5.67
N MET A 902 34.23 12.05 -5.82
CA MET A 902 35.40 11.81 -4.99
C MET A 902 36.52 12.81 -5.31
N ARG A 903 36.94 13.60 -4.30
CA ARG A 903 38.08 14.52 -4.44
C ARG A 903 39.39 13.72 -4.41
N LEU A 904 40.11 13.66 -5.52
CA LEU A 904 41.41 12.99 -5.63
C LEU A 904 42.53 13.99 -5.88
N SER A 905 43.65 13.83 -5.19
CA SER A 905 44.95 14.36 -5.63
C SER A 905 45.98 13.25 -5.57
N MET A 906 47.10 13.36 -6.32
CA MET A 906 48.14 12.32 -6.33
C MET A 906 48.68 12.02 -4.91
N GLY A 907 48.74 13.04 -4.05
CA GLY A 907 49.14 12.87 -2.64
C GLY A 907 48.06 12.23 -1.76
N ASP A 908 46.78 12.39 -2.10
CA ASP A 908 45.67 11.69 -1.44
C ASP A 908 45.64 10.21 -1.87
N ALA A 909 45.81 9.91 -3.16
CA ALA A 909 45.84 8.55 -3.70
C ALA A 909 47.04 7.74 -3.18
N ILE A 910 48.25 8.33 -3.13
CA ILE A 910 49.43 7.69 -2.53
C ILE A 910 49.19 7.39 -1.04
N ARG A 911 48.56 8.29 -0.28
CA ARG A 911 48.20 8.03 1.13
C ARG A 911 47.15 6.93 1.28
N TRP A 912 46.15 6.88 0.41
CA TRP A 912 45.13 5.83 0.40
C TRP A 912 45.77 4.44 0.23
N VAL A 913 46.64 4.27 -0.77
CA VAL A 913 47.35 2.99 -1.03
C VAL A 913 48.26 2.63 0.15
N LEU A 914 48.99 3.59 0.71
CA LEU A 914 49.90 3.35 1.84
C LEU A 914 49.18 2.94 3.14
N ASN A 915 47.97 3.43 3.36
CA ASN A 915 47.18 3.14 4.56
C ASN A 915 46.33 1.86 4.40
N ASN A 916 45.64 1.71 3.28
CA ASN A 916 44.63 0.66 3.08
C ASN A 916 45.20 -0.62 2.45
N GLN A 917 46.33 -0.52 1.74
CA GLN A 917 46.97 -1.65 1.06
C GLN A 917 48.50 -1.71 1.33
N PRO A 918 48.92 -1.68 2.62
CA PRO A 918 50.32 -1.46 3.00
C PRO A 918 51.31 -2.52 2.51
N GLU A 919 50.84 -3.75 2.26
CA GLU A 919 51.65 -4.90 1.86
C GLU A 919 51.80 -5.06 0.33
N THR A 920 51.15 -4.21 -0.47
CA THR A 920 51.28 -4.29 -1.94
C THR A 920 52.68 -3.89 -2.41
N GLU A 921 53.16 -4.51 -3.50
CA GLU A 921 54.43 -4.12 -4.13
C GLU A 921 54.48 -2.61 -4.42
N LEU A 922 53.35 -2.04 -4.86
CA LEU A 922 53.21 -0.61 -5.10
C LEU A 922 53.42 0.22 -3.82
N ALA A 923 52.80 -0.16 -2.70
CA ALA A 923 53.00 0.48 -1.41
C ALA A 923 54.45 0.33 -0.92
N LEU A 924 55.10 -0.82 -1.14
CA LEU A 924 56.50 -1.04 -0.78
C LEU A 924 57.46 -0.17 -1.61
N VAL A 925 57.24 -0.05 -2.93
CA VAL A 925 58.01 0.85 -3.80
C VAL A 925 57.80 2.31 -3.40
N LEU A 926 56.55 2.73 -3.12
CA LEU A 926 56.25 4.08 -2.61
C LEU A 926 56.95 4.35 -1.28
N LYS A 927 56.86 3.44 -0.28
CA LYS A 927 57.58 3.52 1.00
C LYS A 927 59.09 3.67 0.76
N TRP A 928 59.69 2.87 -0.12
CA TRP A 928 61.13 2.92 -0.42
C TRP A 928 61.59 4.24 -1.03
N HIS A 929 60.83 4.81 -1.98
CA HIS A 929 61.14 6.13 -2.55
C HIS A 929 61.02 7.24 -1.50
N LEU A 930 59.93 7.23 -0.72
CA LEU A 930 59.65 8.26 0.29
C LEU A 930 60.64 8.19 1.48
N HIS A 931 60.99 7.00 1.97
CA HIS A 931 61.99 6.80 3.03
C HIS A 931 63.39 7.27 2.62
N LYS A 932 63.69 7.27 1.31
CA LYS A 932 64.94 7.83 0.76
C LYS A 932 64.89 9.34 0.50
N GLY A 933 63.77 10.01 0.81
CA GLY A 933 63.56 11.43 0.52
C GLY A 933 63.45 11.74 -0.98
N MET A 934 63.18 10.73 -1.82
CA MET A 934 62.99 10.90 -3.25
C MET A 934 61.51 11.13 -3.58
N THR A 935 61.25 11.90 -4.63
CA THR A 935 59.90 11.97 -5.23
C THR A 935 59.52 10.61 -5.81
N ALA A 936 58.24 10.23 -5.68
CA ALA A 936 57.68 9.09 -6.40
C ALA A 936 57.75 9.34 -7.93
N PRO A 937 58.13 8.34 -8.75
CA PRO A 937 58.05 8.45 -10.21
C PRO A 937 56.59 8.63 -10.68
N ASP A 938 56.38 9.33 -11.81
CA ASP A 938 55.04 9.56 -12.37
C ASP A 938 54.29 8.24 -12.62
N GLU A 939 55.00 7.23 -13.11
CA GLU A 939 54.51 5.90 -13.44
C GLU A 939 53.96 5.17 -12.21
N VAL A 940 54.65 5.32 -11.07
CA VAL A 940 54.27 4.72 -9.78
C VAL A 940 53.10 5.49 -9.16
N ALA A 941 53.13 6.82 -9.25
CA ALA A 941 52.04 7.67 -8.80
C ALA A 941 50.75 7.45 -9.62
N MET A 942 50.88 7.19 -10.93
CA MET A 942 49.75 6.90 -11.82
C MET A 942 49.09 5.56 -11.51
N ARG A 943 49.85 4.50 -11.20
CA ARG A 943 49.28 3.23 -10.71
C ARG A 943 48.53 3.41 -9.37
N ALA A 944 49.01 4.30 -8.49
CA ALA A 944 48.31 4.61 -7.25
C ALA A 944 47.01 5.38 -7.47
N LEU A 945 46.94 6.26 -8.49
CA LEU A 945 45.69 6.90 -8.90
C LEU A 945 44.71 5.90 -9.50
N ASP A 946 45.18 5.00 -10.37
CA ASP A 946 44.37 3.99 -11.05
C ASP A 946 43.65 3.05 -10.06
N ILE A 947 44.37 2.51 -9.07
CA ILE A 947 43.79 1.69 -7.99
C ILE A 947 42.68 2.43 -7.24
N VAL A 948 42.84 3.73 -6.97
CA VAL A 948 41.84 4.53 -6.26
C VAL A 948 40.63 4.88 -7.15
N LEU A 949 40.82 4.93 -8.47
CA LEU A 949 39.72 5.08 -9.44
C LEU A 949 38.89 3.81 -9.60
N MET A 950 39.40 2.65 -9.19
CA MET A 950 38.64 1.39 -9.10
C MET A 950 37.71 1.33 -7.88
N ASP A 951 37.76 2.30 -6.96
CA ASP A 951 36.84 2.38 -5.83
C ASP A 951 35.38 2.57 -6.31
N THR A 952 34.48 1.93 -5.59
CA THR A 952 33.01 1.97 -5.74
C THR A 952 32.47 3.38 -5.93
N VAL A 953 32.97 4.36 -5.18
CA VAL A 953 32.58 5.78 -5.28
C VAL A 953 33.01 6.39 -6.61
N CYS A 954 34.28 6.19 -7.00
CA CYS A 954 34.82 6.70 -8.26
C CYS A 954 34.12 6.11 -9.48
N ASN A 955 33.74 4.83 -9.42
CA ASN A 955 33.06 4.15 -10.50
C ASN A 955 31.55 4.49 -10.60
N THR A 956 30.91 4.91 -9.50
CA THR A 956 29.47 5.25 -9.46
C THR A 956 29.18 6.73 -9.74
N SER A 957 29.87 7.63 -9.03
CA SER A 957 29.65 9.08 -9.14
C SER A 957 30.66 9.75 -10.07
N GLY A 958 31.92 9.33 -10.01
CA GLY A 958 33.05 10.00 -10.64
C GLY A 958 33.97 10.72 -9.64
N CYS A 959 34.91 11.51 -10.16
CA CYS A 959 36.01 12.07 -9.38
C CYS A 959 36.43 13.47 -9.84
N VAL A 960 36.96 14.27 -8.91
CA VAL A 960 37.59 15.57 -9.16
C VAL A 960 39.09 15.49 -8.86
N ILE A 961 39.91 15.54 -9.92
CA ILE A 961 41.37 15.50 -9.87
C ILE A 961 41.91 16.92 -9.59
N ASP A 962 42.44 17.15 -8.39
CA ASP A 962 43.01 18.43 -7.95
C ASP A 962 44.49 18.55 -8.34
N GLY A 963 44.77 19.39 -9.35
CA GLY A 963 46.13 19.80 -9.69
C GLY A 963 46.93 18.82 -10.54
N TYR A 964 46.28 17.97 -11.33
CA TYR A 964 46.92 17.02 -12.25
C TYR A 964 46.05 16.87 -13.52
N PRO A 965 46.63 16.66 -14.73
CA PRO A 965 48.06 16.65 -15.04
C PRO A 965 48.71 18.04 -15.01
N VAL A 966 50.04 18.08 -14.94
CA VAL A 966 50.85 19.31 -14.99
C VAL A 966 51.96 19.25 -16.04
N THR A 967 52.33 18.05 -16.53
CA THR A 967 53.45 17.85 -17.47
C THR A 967 53.02 16.98 -18.64
N ARG A 968 53.50 17.21 -19.86
CA ARG A 968 53.12 16.43 -21.05
C ARG A 968 53.35 14.91 -20.92
N LYS A 969 54.40 14.49 -20.21
CA LYS A 969 54.62 13.07 -19.86
C LYS A 969 53.45 12.46 -19.07
N GLN A 970 52.86 13.25 -18.17
CA GLN A 970 51.72 12.83 -17.34
C GLN A 970 50.42 12.72 -18.16
N VAL A 971 50.28 13.54 -19.21
CA VAL A 971 49.18 13.42 -20.18
C VAL A 971 49.25 12.07 -20.91
N GLY A 972 50.42 11.70 -21.44
CA GLY A 972 50.59 10.40 -22.10
C GLY A 972 50.33 9.20 -21.18
N LEU A 973 50.72 9.28 -19.91
CA LEU A 973 50.41 8.24 -18.90
C LEU A 973 48.91 8.19 -18.55
N LEU A 974 48.19 9.30 -18.56
CA LEU A 974 46.72 9.32 -18.40
C LEU A 974 46.03 8.66 -19.61
N GLU A 975 46.54 8.86 -20.82
CA GLU A 975 46.01 8.24 -22.04
C GLU A 975 46.29 6.73 -22.12
N GLU A 976 47.51 6.30 -21.77
CA GLU A 976 47.90 4.88 -21.70
C GLU A 976 46.98 4.11 -20.74
N MET A 977 46.69 4.71 -19.56
CA MET A 977 45.75 4.17 -18.56
C MET A 977 44.26 4.48 -18.88
N LYS A 978 43.96 5.21 -19.96
CA LYS A 978 42.60 5.63 -20.37
C LYS A 978 41.84 6.47 -19.34
N ILE A 979 42.56 7.17 -18.45
CA ILE A 979 42.03 8.10 -17.44
C ILE A 979 41.93 9.51 -18.06
N ILE A 980 41.05 9.66 -19.07
CA ILE A 980 40.83 10.94 -19.75
C ILE A 980 39.75 11.74 -18.99
N PRO A 981 40.02 12.97 -18.53
CA PRO A 981 38.99 13.83 -17.92
C PRO A 981 37.95 14.28 -18.95
N VAL A 982 36.67 14.26 -18.57
CA VAL A 982 35.54 14.76 -19.37
C VAL A 982 35.60 16.28 -19.51
N LYS A 983 36.06 16.99 -18.47
CA LYS A 983 36.33 18.43 -18.47
C LYS A 983 37.57 18.79 -17.65
N ILE A 984 38.33 19.76 -18.13
CA ILE A 984 39.49 20.32 -17.45
C ILE A 984 39.25 21.82 -17.26
N PHE A 985 39.26 22.30 -16.01
CA PHE A 985 39.05 23.71 -15.67
C PHE A 985 40.37 24.39 -15.29
N GLU A 986 40.73 25.48 -15.99
CA GLU A 986 41.96 26.24 -15.70
C GLU A 986 41.69 27.50 -14.85
N LEU A 987 42.16 27.51 -13.60
CA LEU A 987 42.00 28.64 -12.68
C LEU A 987 43.08 29.72 -12.89
N GLN A 988 42.86 30.60 -13.87
CA GLN A 988 43.75 31.73 -14.16
C GLN A 988 43.76 32.80 -13.04
N ILE A 989 44.95 33.32 -12.68
CA ILE A 989 45.15 34.29 -11.60
C ILE A 989 46.46 35.06 -11.77
N ASP A 990 46.49 36.34 -11.38
CA ASP A 990 47.69 37.20 -11.48
C ASP A 990 48.74 36.86 -10.41
N VAL A 991 50.03 37.04 -10.74
CA VAL A 991 51.19 36.80 -9.87
C VAL A 991 51.10 37.65 -8.58
N LYS A 992 50.59 38.89 -8.67
CA LYS A 992 50.40 39.77 -7.51
C LYS A 992 49.39 39.18 -6.52
N GLU A 993 48.30 38.60 -7.01
CA GLU A 993 47.26 37.98 -6.20
C GLU A 993 47.73 36.64 -5.60
N VAL A 994 48.48 35.83 -6.35
CA VAL A 994 49.15 34.62 -5.83
C VAL A 994 50.06 34.96 -4.63
N LEU A 995 50.85 36.03 -4.75
CA LEU A 995 51.71 36.52 -3.66
C LEU A 995 50.89 37.10 -2.49
N ARG A 996 49.80 37.83 -2.75
CA ARG A 996 48.92 38.36 -1.70
C ARG A 996 48.29 37.25 -0.87
N ARG A 997 47.78 36.19 -1.51
CA ARG A 997 47.20 35.02 -0.83
C ARG A 997 48.26 34.28 0.01
N ALA A 998 49.46 34.05 -0.55
CA ALA A 998 50.57 33.45 0.19
C ALA A 998 51.09 34.29 1.39
N LEU A 999 50.71 35.57 1.50
CA LEU A 999 50.96 36.39 2.69
C LEU A 999 49.83 36.27 3.71
N LEU A 1000 48.56 36.15 3.28
CA LEU A 1000 47.42 35.91 4.17
C LEU A 1000 47.47 34.50 4.80
N ASP A 1001 47.82 33.47 4.03
CA ASP A 1001 47.95 32.09 4.55
C ASP A 1001 48.95 31.97 5.71
N LYS A 1002 49.91 32.90 5.82
CA LYS A 1002 50.91 32.96 6.91
C LYS A 1002 50.41 33.68 8.16
N GLN A 1003 49.24 34.31 8.08
CA GLN A 1003 48.58 35.04 9.16
C GLN A 1003 47.43 34.23 9.79
N THR A 1004 46.93 33.19 9.11
CA THR A 1004 45.98 32.23 9.66
C THR A 1004 46.59 31.44 10.83
N SER A 1005 45.81 31.22 11.88
CA SER A 1005 46.27 30.62 13.14
C SER A 1005 46.70 29.15 13.03
N GLU A 1006 46.18 28.42 12.04
CA GLU A 1006 46.46 27.01 11.77
C GLU A 1006 47.85 26.83 11.12
N ARG A 1007 48.91 26.87 11.93
CA ARG A 1007 50.25 26.47 11.48
C ARG A 1007 50.38 24.96 11.42
N LEU A 1008 50.58 24.44 10.21
CA LEU A 1008 51.12 23.09 10.00
C LEU A 1008 52.47 22.95 10.74
N PRO A 1009 52.79 21.76 11.30
CA PRO A 1009 53.98 21.56 12.15
C PRO A 1009 55.32 21.54 11.39
N TYR A 1010 55.32 21.85 10.09
CA TYR A 1010 56.50 21.82 9.21
C TYR A 1010 56.62 23.07 8.32
N PRO A 1011 57.84 23.48 7.91
CA PRO A 1011 58.03 24.69 7.13
C PRO A 1011 57.46 24.59 5.71
N VAL A 1012 56.52 25.47 5.36
CA VAL A 1012 55.97 25.55 3.99
C VAL A 1012 56.86 26.43 3.10
N HIS A 1013 57.26 25.92 1.92
CA HIS A 1013 58.11 26.61 0.95
C HIS A 1013 57.39 27.73 0.15
N ASP A 1014 56.75 28.66 0.86
CA ASP A 1014 55.98 29.79 0.32
C ASP A 1014 56.80 31.10 0.30
N SER A 1015 58.08 31.06 -0.09
CA SER A 1015 58.83 32.31 -0.33
C SER A 1015 58.36 32.97 -1.64
N SER A 1016 58.40 34.31 -1.72
CA SER A 1016 57.99 35.04 -2.92
C SER A 1016 58.76 34.63 -4.17
N HIS A 1017 60.06 34.33 -4.01
CA HIS A 1017 60.91 33.80 -5.07
C HIS A 1017 60.48 32.39 -5.51
N ILE A 1018 60.29 31.45 -4.57
CA ILE A 1018 59.86 30.08 -4.89
C ILE A 1018 58.48 30.06 -5.54
N LEU A 1019 57.54 30.90 -5.08
CA LEU A 1019 56.21 31.03 -5.68
C LEU A 1019 56.24 31.64 -7.09
N SER A 1020 57.12 32.62 -7.32
CA SER A 1020 57.34 33.18 -8.66
C SER A 1020 57.91 32.15 -9.63
N VAL A 1021 58.93 31.39 -9.20
CA VAL A 1021 59.50 30.27 -9.99
C VAL A 1021 58.44 29.20 -10.28
N LYS A 1022 57.71 28.71 -9.26
CA LYS A 1022 56.65 27.71 -9.43
C LYS A 1022 55.54 28.17 -10.38
N ASN A 1023 55.13 29.44 -10.32
CA ASN A 1023 54.14 30.01 -11.24
C ASN A 1023 54.69 30.11 -12.68
N SER A 1024 55.98 30.46 -12.83
CA SER A 1024 56.64 30.55 -14.14
C SER A 1024 56.79 29.18 -14.81
N CYS A 1025 57.21 28.15 -14.06
CA CYS A 1025 57.26 26.77 -14.55
C CYS A 1025 55.86 26.26 -14.92
N TYR A 1026 54.86 26.46 -14.03
CA TYR A 1026 53.47 26.08 -14.29
C TYR A 1026 52.94 26.66 -15.60
N LYS A 1027 53.20 27.95 -15.88
CA LYS A 1027 52.76 28.59 -17.14
C LYS A 1027 53.37 27.91 -18.36
N ALA A 1028 54.70 27.79 -18.41
CA ALA A 1028 55.39 27.16 -19.53
C ALA A 1028 54.93 25.71 -19.78
N GLN A 1029 54.64 24.96 -18.72
CA GLN A 1029 54.12 23.59 -18.84
C GLN A 1029 52.64 23.55 -19.27
N THR A 1030 51.82 24.51 -18.82
CA THR A 1030 50.40 24.61 -19.22
C THR A 1030 50.26 25.05 -20.68
N GLU A 1031 51.12 25.95 -21.14
CA GLU A 1031 51.19 26.39 -22.55
C GLU A 1031 51.56 25.25 -23.52
N GLU A 1032 52.29 24.22 -23.07
CA GLU A 1032 52.52 23.00 -23.87
C GLU A 1032 51.30 22.04 -23.89
N ILE A 1033 50.51 22.01 -22.79
CA ILE A 1033 49.44 21.02 -22.57
C ILE A 1033 48.09 21.50 -23.12
N ARG A 1034 47.78 22.79 -23.04
CA ARG A 1034 46.51 23.36 -23.50
C ARG A 1034 46.17 23.01 -24.96
N PRO A 1035 47.03 23.26 -25.97
CA PRO A 1035 46.69 22.98 -27.36
C PRO A 1035 46.42 21.48 -27.60
N TYR A 1036 47.12 20.60 -26.87
CA TYR A 1036 46.93 19.16 -26.99
C TYR A 1036 45.50 18.72 -26.59
N TYR A 1037 45.00 19.18 -25.44
CA TYR A 1037 43.64 18.86 -25.00
C TYR A 1037 42.56 19.58 -25.83
N GLU A 1038 42.82 20.82 -26.29
CA GLU A 1038 41.91 21.54 -27.18
C GLU A 1038 41.76 20.86 -28.54
N GLU A 1039 42.85 20.38 -29.15
CA GLU A 1039 42.81 19.70 -30.45
C GLU A 1039 42.26 18.28 -30.38
N GLN A 1040 42.72 17.45 -29.42
CA GLN A 1040 42.37 16.02 -29.38
C GLN A 1040 41.03 15.73 -28.70
N HIS A 1041 40.61 16.54 -27.73
CA HIS A 1041 39.49 16.20 -26.83
C HIS A 1041 38.45 17.31 -26.61
N GLN A 1042 38.74 18.57 -26.98
CA GLN A 1042 37.85 19.72 -26.81
C GLN A 1042 37.30 19.88 -25.37
N ASN A 1043 38.04 19.39 -24.37
CA ASN A 1043 37.63 19.28 -22.97
C ASN A 1043 38.25 20.36 -22.06
N TRP A 1044 39.14 21.21 -22.57
CA TRP A 1044 39.74 22.33 -21.85
C TRP A 1044 38.79 23.52 -21.79
N TYR A 1045 38.51 24.02 -20.59
CA TYR A 1045 37.66 25.19 -20.35
C TYR A 1045 38.47 26.31 -19.69
N GLU A 1046 38.78 27.33 -20.50
CA GLU A 1046 39.21 28.63 -19.99
C GLU A 1046 38.03 29.38 -19.34
N ALA A 1047 38.33 30.31 -18.43
CA ALA A 1047 37.33 31.23 -17.88
C ALA A 1047 36.84 32.21 -18.96
N LEU A 1048 35.62 32.74 -18.83
CA LEU A 1048 35.05 33.72 -19.78
C LEU A 1048 35.98 34.93 -19.98
N VAL A 1049 36.61 35.01 -21.15
CA VAL A 1049 37.45 36.15 -21.55
C VAL A 1049 36.56 37.23 -22.18
N PRO A 1050 36.64 38.50 -21.75
CA PRO A 1050 35.92 39.59 -22.40
C PRO A 1050 36.54 39.88 -23.79
N GLY A 1051 35.70 39.91 -24.83
CA GLY A 1051 36.14 40.24 -26.18
C GLY A 1051 36.55 41.71 -26.36
N HIS A 1052 37.38 41.97 -27.37
CA HIS A 1052 37.79 43.32 -27.77
C HIS A 1052 36.82 43.90 -28.80
N ILE A 1053 36.40 45.15 -28.59
CA ILE A 1053 35.40 45.86 -29.43
C ILE A 1053 35.85 45.96 -30.90
N GLU A 1054 37.15 45.93 -31.17
CA GLU A 1054 37.74 45.92 -32.52
C GLU A 1054 37.40 44.65 -33.32
N TYR A 1055 37.07 43.55 -32.64
CA TYR A 1055 36.65 42.28 -33.24
C TYR A 1055 35.16 42.02 -32.97
N ALA A 1056 34.28 42.94 -33.37
CA ALA A 1056 32.83 42.81 -33.20
C ALA A 1056 32.10 42.49 -34.50
N VAL A 1057 31.07 41.63 -34.44
CA VAL A 1057 30.20 41.24 -35.57
C VAL A 1057 28.73 41.21 -35.15
N LEU A 1058 27.86 41.67 -36.04
CA LEU A 1058 26.41 41.65 -35.88
C LEU A 1058 25.84 40.41 -36.59
N TYR A 1059 25.14 39.54 -35.86
CA TYR A 1059 24.49 38.34 -36.41
C TYR A 1059 23.10 38.15 -35.76
N SER A 1060 22.07 37.83 -36.55
CA SER A 1060 20.69 37.66 -36.07
C SER A 1060 20.20 38.76 -35.10
N LYS A 1061 20.54 40.02 -35.41
CA LYS A 1061 20.28 41.24 -34.59
C LYS A 1061 20.96 41.28 -33.20
N LYS A 1062 21.77 40.28 -32.83
CA LYS A 1062 22.64 40.26 -31.64
C LYS A 1062 24.06 40.71 -32.01
N LEU A 1063 24.73 41.48 -31.15
CA LEU A 1063 26.13 41.90 -31.33
C LEU A 1063 27.05 40.94 -30.56
N TYR A 1064 28.00 40.32 -31.27
CA TYR A 1064 28.99 39.42 -30.71
C TYR A 1064 30.37 40.09 -30.75
N ILE A 1065 31.14 39.98 -29.66
CA ILE A 1065 32.45 40.61 -29.51
C ILE A 1065 33.47 39.52 -29.18
N PHE A 1066 34.51 39.41 -29.99
CA PHE A 1066 35.49 38.32 -29.94
C PHE A 1066 36.82 38.79 -29.35
N GLU A 1067 37.58 37.86 -28.78
CA GLU A 1067 38.90 38.16 -28.18
C GLU A 1067 39.97 38.48 -29.25
N SER A 1068 39.93 37.79 -30.39
CA SER A 1068 40.92 37.90 -31.46
C SER A 1068 40.28 37.79 -32.85
N GLU A 1069 40.99 38.30 -33.86
CA GLU A 1069 40.57 38.20 -35.27
C GLU A 1069 40.39 36.74 -35.72
N GLU A 1070 41.18 35.79 -35.20
CA GLU A 1070 40.99 34.37 -35.51
C GLU A 1070 39.67 33.82 -34.98
N LYS A 1071 39.27 34.19 -33.75
CA LYS A 1071 37.99 33.77 -33.15
C LYS A 1071 36.81 34.42 -33.89
N LEU A 1072 36.96 35.68 -34.32
CA LEU A 1072 36.05 36.38 -35.23
C LEU A 1072 35.91 35.66 -36.59
N GLN A 1073 37.02 35.31 -37.24
CA GLN A 1073 37.01 34.59 -38.53
C GLN A 1073 36.43 33.17 -38.39
N LYS A 1074 36.65 32.47 -37.27
CA LYS A 1074 36.01 31.17 -36.98
C LYS A 1074 34.49 31.31 -36.88
N PHE A 1075 33.99 32.33 -36.18
CA PHE A 1075 32.55 32.63 -36.10
C PHE A 1075 31.97 32.97 -37.48
N MET A 1076 32.64 33.83 -38.25
CA MET A 1076 32.20 34.25 -39.60
C MET A 1076 32.09 33.11 -40.62
N ARG A 1077 32.73 31.96 -40.39
CA ARG A 1077 32.61 30.76 -41.25
C ARG A 1077 31.40 29.87 -40.91
N LEU A 1078 31.01 29.79 -39.63
CA LEU A 1078 29.97 28.89 -39.12
C LEU A 1078 29.18 29.53 -37.95
N PRO A 1079 28.50 30.67 -38.15
CA PRO A 1079 27.87 31.40 -37.04
C PRO A 1079 26.75 30.61 -36.36
N GLU A 1080 26.07 29.73 -37.11
CA GLU A 1080 25.02 28.81 -36.63
C GLU A 1080 25.48 27.89 -35.48
N LYS A 1081 26.77 27.59 -35.36
CA LYS A 1081 27.33 26.76 -34.27
C LYS A 1081 27.54 27.52 -32.95
N TYR A 1082 27.53 28.86 -32.98
CA TYR A 1082 28.01 29.68 -31.87
C TYR A 1082 27.03 30.77 -31.39
N TRP A 1083 26.02 31.12 -32.19
CA TRP A 1083 25.16 32.28 -31.91
C TRP A 1083 24.25 32.13 -30.68
N ASP A 1084 23.84 30.92 -30.30
CA ASP A 1084 22.88 30.68 -29.20
C ASP A 1084 23.51 29.98 -27.97
N GLN A 1085 24.80 30.25 -27.72
CA GLN A 1085 25.46 29.77 -26.51
C GLN A 1085 24.98 30.57 -25.29
N THR A 1086 24.43 29.87 -24.30
CA THR A 1086 23.96 30.45 -23.04
C THR A 1086 25.12 30.78 -22.12
N LEU A 1087 25.15 32.02 -21.61
CA LEU A 1087 26.15 32.45 -20.63
C LEU A 1087 25.74 32.01 -19.21
N PRO A 1088 26.71 31.64 -18.34
CA PRO A 1088 26.43 31.31 -16.95
C PRO A 1088 25.89 32.53 -16.18
N HIS A 1089 24.93 32.29 -15.29
CA HIS A 1089 24.20 33.31 -14.51
C HIS A 1089 25.10 34.24 -13.67
N LYS A 1090 26.37 33.88 -13.43
CA LYS A 1090 27.39 34.75 -12.82
C LYS A 1090 28.56 34.94 -13.79
N LEU A 1091 28.57 36.09 -14.45
CA LEU A 1091 29.70 36.56 -15.27
C LEU A 1091 30.88 36.99 -14.38
N PRO A 1092 32.13 36.91 -14.86
CA PRO A 1092 33.26 37.54 -14.18
C PRO A 1092 33.04 39.06 -14.08
N PRO A 1093 33.47 39.72 -12.99
CA PRO A 1093 33.29 41.16 -12.82
C PRO A 1093 34.04 41.92 -13.92
N MET A 1094 33.37 42.91 -14.52
CA MET A 1094 33.99 43.73 -15.56
C MET A 1094 35.21 44.46 -15.01
N LYS A 1095 36.36 44.27 -15.64
CA LYS A 1095 37.58 45.02 -15.35
C LYS A 1095 37.42 46.43 -15.91
N GLU A 1096 36.83 47.33 -15.12
CA GLU A 1096 36.78 48.75 -15.47
C GLU A 1096 38.22 49.26 -15.75
N PRO A 1097 38.50 49.82 -16.94
CA PRO A 1097 39.82 50.35 -17.25
C PRO A 1097 40.02 51.65 -16.47
N ILE A 1098 40.59 51.53 -15.25
CA ILE A 1098 40.96 52.68 -14.42
C ILE A 1098 41.94 53.54 -15.22
N MET A 1099 41.46 54.65 -15.76
CA MET A 1099 42.32 55.62 -16.42
C MET A 1099 43.33 56.15 -15.40
N LEU A 1100 44.63 56.07 -15.72
CA LEU A 1100 45.69 56.52 -14.82
C LEU A 1100 45.61 58.02 -14.49
N THR A 1101 44.91 58.79 -15.32
CA THR A 1101 44.55 60.20 -15.12
C THR A 1101 43.35 60.44 -14.20
N ALA A 1102 42.57 59.41 -13.87
CA ALA A 1102 41.38 59.48 -13.02
C ALA A 1102 41.60 58.95 -11.59
N LEU A 1103 42.75 58.31 -11.33
CA LEU A 1103 43.20 58.04 -9.96
C LEU A 1103 43.50 59.37 -9.25
N PRO A 1104 42.86 59.68 -8.11
CA PRO A 1104 43.24 60.84 -7.33
C PRO A 1104 44.66 60.63 -6.79
N LEU A 1105 45.53 61.64 -6.97
CA LEU A 1105 46.80 61.74 -6.25
C LEU A 1105 46.55 61.52 -4.75
N MET A 1106 47.47 60.84 -4.05
CA MET A 1106 47.31 60.43 -2.65
C MET A 1106 46.73 61.55 -1.76
N GLY A 1107 47.24 62.77 -1.93
CA GLY A 1107 46.80 63.98 -1.22
C GLY A 1107 45.32 64.35 -1.37
N TYR A 1108 44.62 63.96 -2.45
CA TYR A 1108 43.18 64.17 -2.59
C TYR A 1108 42.37 63.18 -1.74
N LEU A 1109 42.83 61.92 -1.62
CA LEU A 1109 42.23 60.96 -0.70
C LEU A 1109 42.51 61.34 0.76
N GLU A 1110 43.73 61.80 1.06
CA GLU A 1110 44.07 62.32 2.38
C GLU A 1110 43.23 63.57 2.73
N GLN A 1111 43.23 64.61 1.89
CA GLN A 1111 42.48 65.85 2.17
C GLN A 1111 40.96 65.61 2.21
N GLY A 1112 40.43 64.86 1.25
CA GLY A 1112 38.99 64.62 1.11
C GLY A 1112 38.40 63.65 2.14
N VAL A 1113 39.05 62.50 2.37
CA VAL A 1113 38.49 61.42 3.21
C VAL A 1113 39.00 61.50 4.65
N ALA A 1114 40.30 61.80 4.88
CA ALA A 1114 40.82 61.84 6.24
C ALA A 1114 40.18 62.96 7.07
N THR A 1115 39.82 64.10 6.47
CA THR A 1115 39.13 65.19 7.18
C THR A 1115 37.72 64.78 7.66
N ALA A 1116 37.03 63.89 6.94
CA ALA A 1116 35.74 63.33 7.38
C ALA A 1116 35.94 62.27 8.48
N LEU A 1117 36.91 61.37 8.30
CA LEU A 1117 37.26 60.35 9.29
C LEU A 1117 37.74 60.94 10.62
N ILE A 1118 38.61 61.96 10.58
CA ILE A 1118 39.13 62.65 11.77
C ILE A 1118 37.99 63.29 12.57
N LYS A 1119 36.99 63.90 11.91
CA LYS A 1119 35.82 64.43 12.59
C LYS A 1119 34.99 63.33 13.26
N ALA A 1120 34.66 62.28 12.52
CA ALA A 1120 33.91 61.13 13.07
C ALA A 1120 34.63 60.46 14.24
N MET A 1121 35.95 60.25 14.14
CA MET A 1121 36.77 59.67 15.20
C MET A 1121 36.94 60.60 16.41
N ASN A 1122 37.03 61.91 16.20
CA ASN A 1122 37.08 62.88 17.30
C ASN A 1122 35.75 62.92 18.07
N GLU A 1123 34.61 62.90 17.37
CA GLU A 1123 33.29 62.82 18.01
C GLU A 1123 33.09 61.51 18.79
N VAL A 1124 33.56 60.36 18.26
CA VAL A 1124 33.63 59.10 19.04
C VAL A 1124 34.55 59.24 20.26
N GLY A 1125 35.68 59.91 20.14
CA GLY A 1125 36.62 60.14 21.25
C GLY A 1125 36.04 61.03 22.36
N CYS A 1126 35.23 62.01 22.00
CA CYS A 1126 34.52 62.89 22.94
C CYS A 1126 33.32 62.22 23.60
N LEU A 1127 32.40 61.64 22.80
CA LEU A 1127 31.14 61.07 23.28
C LEU A 1127 31.30 59.67 23.90
N LYS A 1128 32.32 58.92 23.47
CA LYS A 1128 32.58 57.52 23.88
C LYS A 1128 31.32 56.64 23.83
N PRO A 1129 30.58 56.62 22.71
CA PRO A 1129 29.29 55.95 22.61
C PRO A 1129 29.41 54.46 22.90
N LYS A 1130 28.45 53.94 23.67
CA LYS A 1130 28.33 52.53 24.03
C LYS A 1130 26.86 52.14 23.85
N PHE A 1131 26.57 51.37 22.80
CA PHE A 1131 25.23 50.86 22.53
C PHE A 1131 24.94 49.69 23.50
N PRO A 1132 23.68 49.48 23.93
CA PRO A 1132 23.27 48.28 24.66
C PRO A 1132 23.75 46.99 24.01
N PHE A 1133 24.23 46.04 24.81
CA PHE A 1133 24.67 44.68 24.45
C PHE A 1133 25.84 44.54 23.43
N LEU A 1134 26.04 45.46 22.50
CA LEU A 1134 27.12 45.43 21.50
C LEU A 1134 28.51 45.72 22.10
N SER A 1135 29.57 45.17 21.49
CA SER A 1135 30.95 45.49 21.87
C SER A 1135 31.29 46.97 21.61
N VAL A 1136 32.23 47.52 22.38
CA VAL A 1136 32.69 48.92 22.21
C VAL A 1136 33.24 49.15 20.80
N LYS A 1137 33.96 48.17 20.25
CA LYS A 1137 34.50 48.19 18.89
C LYS A 1137 33.41 48.20 17.82
N LYS A 1138 32.37 47.35 17.94
CA LYS A 1138 31.23 47.34 16.99
C LYS A 1138 30.44 48.65 17.09
N THR A 1139 30.21 49.16 18.30
CA THR A 1139 29.55 50.47 18.53
C THR A 1139 30.30 51.61 17.84
N ALA A 1140 31.60 51.75 18.07
CA ALA A 1140 32.40 52.84 17.52
C ALA A 1140 32.44 52.82 15.97
N LEU A 1141 32.53 51.63 15.37
CA LEU A 1141 32.48 51.47 13.91
C LEU A 1141 31.12 51.84 13.33
N LEU A 1142 30.02 51.46 13.98
CA LEU A 1142 28.66 51.84 13.59
C LEU A 1142 28.45 53.36 13.70
N PHE A 1143 28.90 54.00 14.78
CA PHE A 1143 28.85 55.46 14.91
C PHE A 1143 29.59 56.15 13.77
N ILE A 1144 30.83 55.74 13.47
CA ILE A 1144 31.62 56.32 12.37
C ILE A 1144 30.91 56.12 11.02
N ALA A 1145 30.35 54.94 10.77
CA ALA A 1145 29.60 54.67 9.54
C ALA A 1145 28.33 55.54 9.41
N TYR A 1146 27.59 55.75 10.51
CA TYR A 1146 26.41 56.62 10.54
C TYR A 1146 26.79 58.10 10.37
N HIS A 1147 27.85 58.55 11.05
CA HIS A 1147 28.39 59.92 10.96
C HIS A 1147 28.83 60.27 9.54
N LEU A 1148 29.68 59.43 8.93
CA LEU A 1148 30.16 59.62 7.56
C LEU A 1148 29.01 59.67 6.55
N LYS A 1149 27.94 58.87 6.73
CA LYS A 1149 26.75 58.90 5.86
C LYS A 1149 25.87 60.13 6.09
N ALA A 1150 25.72 60.58 7.33
CA ALA A 1150 24.93 61.76 7.69
C ALA A 1150 25.56 63.07 7.18
N TYR A 1151 26.89 63.19 7.25
CA TYR A 1151 27.63 64.42 6.93
C TYR A 1151 28.31 64.43 5.54
N ASN A 1152 28.08 63.43 4.70
CA ASN A 1152 28.62 63.42 3.33
C ASN A 1152 28.01 64.55 2.46
N SER A 1153 28.84 65.49 2.03
CA SER A 1153 28.48 66.62 1.18
C SER A 1153 27.99 66.20 -0.22
N ARG A 1154 28.39 65.03 -0.73
CA ARG A 1154 27.95 64.47 -2.02
C ARG A 1154 26.66 63.63 -1.95
N SER A 1155 26.19 63.26 -0.76
CA SER A 1155 24.90 62.55 -0.61
C SER A 1155 23.71 63.50 -0.86
N PRO A 1156 22.61 63.05 -1.49
CA PRO A 1156 21.37 63.84 -1.57
C PRO A 1156 20.83 64.23 -0.18
N ASP A 1157 20.17 65.38 -0.06
CA ASP A 1157 19.71 65.88 1.25
C ASP A 1157 18.70 64.97 1.96
N TYR A 1158 17.88 64.22 1.22
CA TYR A 1158 17.03 63.18 1.79
C TYR A 1158 17.86 62.10 2.49
N VAL A 1159 18.95 61.64 1.87
CA VAL A 1159 19.85 60.61 2.41
C VAL A 1159 20.60 61.14 3.63
N ARG A 1160 21.10 62.39 3.58
CA ARG A 1160 21.69 63.06 4.76
C ARG A 1160 20.69 63.14 5.92
N LYS A 1161 19.47 63.64 5.68
CA LYS A 1161 18.43 63.76 6.72
C LYS A 1161 18.01 62.39 7.28
N LYS A 1162 17.92 61.34 6.45
CA LYS A 1162 17.64 59.96 6.89
C LYS A 1162 18.75 59.42 7.79
N TYR A 1163 20.02 59.55 7.41
CA TYR A 1163 21.14 59.04 8.21
C TYR A 1163 21.44 59.90 9.44
N LYS A 1164 21.19 61.22 9.40
CA LYS A 1164 21.29 62.06 10.61
C LYS A 1164 20.27 61.61 11.67
N ARG A 1165 18.99 61.45 11.31
CA ARG A 1165 17.97 60.91 12.24
C ARG A 1165 18.32 59.53 12.81
N LYS A 1166 19.08 58.69 12.07
CA LYS A 1166 19.59 57.41 12.59
C LYS A 1166 20.76 57.60 13.55
N LEU A 1167 21.69 58.50 13.26
CA LEU A 1167 22.78 58.86 14.17
C LEU A 1167 22.25 59.46 15.48
N ASP A 1168 21.27 60.37 15.40
CA ASP A 1168 20.64 61.00 16.54
C ASP A 1168 20.00 59.93 17.46
N ARG A 1169 19.15 59.04 16.92
CA ARG A 1169 18.57 57.89 17.66
C ARG A 1169 19.63 56.92 18.22
N PHE A 1170 20.71 56.69 17.48
CA PHE A 1170 21.80 55.82 17.94
C PHE A 1170 22.53 56.43 19.15
N ILE A 1171 22.62 57.75 19.23
CA ILE A 1171 23.12 58.48 20.42
C ILE A 1171 22.11 58.35 21.56
N ASP A 1172 20.82 58.60 21.33
CA ASP A 1172 19.76 58.45 22.35
C ASP A 1172 19.81 57.06 23.02
N HIS A 1173 19.98 56.00 22.22
CA HIS A 1173 20.11 54.62 22.71
C HIS A 1173 21.41 54.38 23.49
N CYS A 1174 22.51 55.05 23.14
CA CYS A 1174 23.76 55.00 23.91
C CYS A 1174 23.65 55.72 25.26
N GLU A 1175 22.82 56.77 25.37
CA GLU A 1175 22.61 57.51 26.62
C GLU A 1175 21.75 56.75 27.66
N LEU A 1176 21.03 55.70 27.24
CA LEU A 1176 20.25 54.84 28.15
C LEU A 1176 21.12 54.23 29.25
N ILE A 1177 22.35 53.79 28.95
CA ILE A 1177 23.26 53.16 29.91
C ILE A 1177 23.68 54.12 31.04
N PRO A 1178 24.28 55.30 30.77
CA PRO A 1178 24.60 56.26 31.82
C PRO A 1178 23.33 56.83 32.50
N TYR A 1179 22.21 56.96 31.79
CA TYR A 1179 20.95 57.37 32.42
C TYR A 1179 20.50 56.35 33.48
N LEU A 1180 20.28 55.09 33.09
CA LEU A 1180 19.84 54.02 33.99
C LEU A 1180 20.84 53.81 35.12
N GLY A 1181 22.15 53.78 34.83
CA GLY A 1181 23.21 53.67 35.84
C GLY A 1181 23.24 54.82 36.85
N SER A 1182 22.76 56.02 36.49
CA SER A 1182 22.64 57.16 37.42
C SER A 1182 21.36 57.14 38.26
N LYS A 1183 20.29 56.49 37.78
CA LYS A 1183 18.97 56.46 38.42
C LYS A 1183 18.71 55.17 39.24
N MET A 1184 19.33 54.05 38.85
CA MET A 1184 19.35 52.79 39.59
C MET A 1184 20.26 52.90 40.82
N THR A 1185 19.76 53.54 41.87
CA THR A 1185 20.44 53.55 43.17
C THR A 1185 20.53 52.14 43.76
N LYS A 1186 21.63 51.81 44.45
CA LYS A 1186 21.81 50.50 45.15
C LYS A 1186 20.73 50.18 46.20
N LYS A 1187 19.91 51.16 46.59
CA LYS A 1187 18.67 50.95 47.36
C LYS A 1187 17.50 50.99 46.39
N TYR A 1188 16.64 49.97 46.47
CA TYR A 1188 15.40 49.87 45.70
C TYR A 1188 14.50 51.10 45.92
N LYS A 1189 13.72 51.44 44.89
CA LYS A 1189 12.66 52.44 44.94
C LYS A 1189 11.39 51.87 44.31
N GLU A 1190 10.29 52.02 45.04
CA GLU A 1190 8.94 51.73 44.55
C GLU A 1190 8.62 52.58 43.31
N PRO A 1191 7.78 52.09 42.38
CA PRO A 1191 7.50 52.78 41.11
C PRO A 1191 7.06 54.25 41.28
N GLN A 1192 6.23 54.54 42.28
CA GLN A 1192 5.74 55.90 42.59
C GLN A 1192 6.86 56.91 42.90
N ASN A 1193 8.03 56.42 43.32
CA ASN A 1193 9.20 57.22 43.69
C ASN A 1193 10.33 57.20 42.64
N ARG A 1194 10.03 56.77 41.40
CA ARG A 1194 10.95 56.78 40.25
C ARG A 1194 10.72 58.01 39.36
N PRO A 1195 11.71 58.43 38.54
CA PRO A 1195 11.47 59.38 37.46
C PRO A 1195 10.43 58.83 36.47
N ILE A 1196 9.52 59.68 35.99
CA ILE A 1196 8.39 59.28 35.12
C ILE A 1196 8.87 58.61 33.81
N ASP A 1197 10.04 59.00 33.31
CA ASP A 1197 10.65 58.44 32.08
C ASP A 1197 11.44 57.14 32.31
N PHE A 1198 11.64 56.71 33.57
CA PHE A 1198 12.56 55.64 33.92
C PHE A 1198 12.11 54.28 33.42
N ASP A 1199 10.88 53.87 33.73
CA ASP A 1199 10.40 52.53 33.36
C ASP A 1199 10.20 52.41 31.82
N HIS A 1200 9.88 53.51 31.13
CA HIS A 1200 9.88 53.56 29.66
C HIS A 1200 11.29 53.37 29.09
N LYS A 1201 12.29 54.11 29.59
CA LYS A 1201 13.69 53.97 29.16
C LYS A 1201 14.28 52.61 29.51
N LEU A 1202 13.85 51.98 30.61
CA LEU A 1202 14.25 50.63 30.98
C LEU A 1202 13.66 49.58 30.02
N ARG A 1203 12.37 49.67 29.67
CA ARG A 1203 11.76 48.82 28.62
C ARG A 1203 12.47 49.00 27.27
N THR A 1204 12.76 50.25 26.89
CA THR A 1204 13.51 50.59 25.66
C THR A 1204 14.93 50.02 25.67
N PHE A 1205 15.59 50.00 26.82
CA PHE A 1205 16.90 49.37 26.96
C PHE A 1205 16.83 47.85 26.79
N LEU A 1206 15.84 47.18 27.42
CA LEU A 1206 15.69 45.73 27.33
C LEU A 1206 15.31 45.26 25.93
N SER A 1207 14.46 46.00 25.20
CA SER A 1207 14.06 45.65 23.82
C SER A 1207 15.19 45.76 22.77
N LEU A 1208 16.39 46.20 23.16
CA LEU A 1208 17.57 46.26 22.30
C LEU A 1208 18.51 45.05 22.46
N LYS A 1209 18.13 44.02 23.23
CA LYS A 1209 18.93 42.81 23.47
C LYS A 1209 19.25 42.06 22.18
N ASP A 1210 18.24 41.77 21.38
CA ASP A 1210 18.32 40.85 20.23
C ASP A 1210 18.23 41.59 18.87
N VAL A 1211 18.42 42.92 18.88
CA VAL A 1211 18.31 43.81 17.70
C VAL A 1211 19.69 44.26 17.22
N ASP A 1212 20.11 43.87 16.01
CA ASP A 1212 21.29 44.46 15.38
C ASP A 1212 20.96 45.82 14.70
N PRO A 1213 21.47 46.96 15.19
CA PRO A 1213 21.23 48.29 14.59
C PRO A 1213 21.90 48.50 13.21
N ALA A 1214 22.45 47.45 12.59
CA ALA A 1214 22.82 47.42 11.17
C ALA A 1214 21.67 47.01 10.24
N SER A 1215 20.61 46.34 10.73
CA SER A 1215 19.48 45.85 9.90
C SER A 1215 18.35 46.87 9.71
N GLN A 1216 18.19 47.80 10.65
CA GLN A 1216 17.18 48.88 10.62
C GLN A 1216 17.57 50.06 9.73
#